data_AF-A0A8T5XPQ7-F1
#
_entry.id   AF-A0A8T5XPQ7-F1
#
_cell.length_a   1.000
_cell.length_b   1.000
_cell.length_c   1.000
_cell.angle_alpha   90.00
_cell.angle_beta   90.00
_cell.angle_gamma   90.00
#
_symmetry.space_group_name_H-M   'P 1'
#
loop_
_entity.id
_entity.type
_entity.pdbx_description
1 polymer ?
#
loop_
_entity_poly.entity_id
_entity_poly.type
_entity_poly.pdbx_seq_one_letter_code
_entity_poly.pdbx_strand_id
1 'polypeptide(L)'
;MLDLYKNNAFRILGIPMDATYKVTERANRKLHSRAKANKLDQDKDKLGDPFEEIAEMERDEYTIQEAYVKLKEPKERFKQRIFWIKEEFVYQPINDLIEEYYDCLYEDTEVDIEIKHLTTVAFHSTLVFELEKEVEKIERTQDSNENYLDLDKLLEWEEMLKVWKELIKEDEFWNYLIDIEMNSSFQPRVNKEEINELRKNALNYVLNPIIDLVIKLLSLQRFEIAESILNEIYGVDFPNSIIDRLEEKVFGTIEDNLEDKANEIMNELKTLLSEDSIKKIDKKEYCGKAYKTYESEVLPIYNSIESMESLKKHIRLRIINMNDIIVDLLKRISISYHNDALDYEKVYEILLSASELAKDTITKKEIQKDIQTIVINYGENILEKFAIELKKILDWLEEEIENNDSNKEEKIKICDEAYKLYEENVVSMYEQICTKDIISKEVEKIAENLVVKFIRQLAVYYHNECEYYEASIHLLQQLIYSSKNKGLLEELNKDLEIVNEHFEQYKEQKLFYEISDKCKNIQKIINDITKNKYKEEKIIKTLNNLINEVHNDIIPILDQFREKDSNICCIASDSIAAILRNISIAFYNKVGDLSKSLVTLDLAFMFCKNKELAEKIIMETNSITIESKNQTNKNKSNKYFKRFFIAAFIIFGLFLLININDTPNNKKLQNDNEVTSSSENEYISNNQLLQDIKKGEEKLKLMEKDLQELNDTLDSYMEKIEKYEEEIESNKSLNISSNYETEQYNKYIEKYNKALSQYKSKYSEYEQLLNETNNKIKKYNSQR
;
A
#
# COMPACT_ATOMS: atom_id res chain seq x y z
N MET A 1 -28.81 33.77 3.90
CA MET A 1 -28.92 32.77 4.99
C MET A 1 -30.13 33.07 5.87
N LEU A 2 -30.12 34.07 6.75
CA LEU A 2 -31.31 34.42 7.57
C LEU A 2 -32.37 35.33 6.88
N ASP A 3 -32.55 35.20 5.56
CA ASP A 3 -33.31 36.16 4.73
C ASP A 3 -34.83 36.20 5.02
N LEU A 4 -35.39 35.16 5.64
CA LEU A 4 -36.83 35.04 5.91
C LEU A 4 -37.32 35.82 7.15
N TYR A 5 -36.42 36.04 8.12
CA TYR A 5 -36.75 36.70 9.39
C TYR A 5 -35.93 37.98 9.63
N LYS A 6 -34.64 37.99 9.30
CA LYS A 6 -33.79 39.18 9.40
C LYS A 6 -34.17 40.20 8.33
N ASN A 7 -34.39 39.73 7.10
CA ASN A 7 -34.75 40.55 5.95
C ASN A 7 -36.24 40.43 5.55
N ASN A 8 -37.12 40.12 6.51
CA ASN A 8 -38.54 40.04 6.23
C ASN A 8 -39.08 41.40 5.74
N ALA A 9 -39.75 41.42 4.60
CA ALA A 9 -40.09 42.66 3.92
C ALA A 9 -41.19 43.47 4.64
N PHE A 10 -41.99 42.84 5.49
CA PHE A 10 -42.90 43.55 6.41
C PHE A 10 -42.14 44.13 7.61
N ARG A 11 -41.20 43.36 8.18
CA ARG A 11 -40.31 43.77 9.29
C ARG A 11 -39.44 44.99 8.94
N ILE A 12 -38.76 44.95 7.79
CA ILE A 12 -37.93 46.07 7.28
C ILE A 12 -38.74 47.36 7.22
N LEU A 13 -40.00 47.27 6.76
CA LEU A 13 -40.91 48.40 6.63
C LEU A 13 -41.63 48.79 7.93
N GLY A 14 -41.49 48.03 9.02
CA GLY A 14 -42.14 48.29 10.31
C GLY A 14 -43.67 48.28 10.20
N ILE A 15 -44.22 47.26 9.53
CA ILE A 15 -45.65 47.06 9.28
C ILE A 15 -46.07 45.61 9.58
N PRO A 16 -47.35 45.37 9.91
CA PRO A 16 -47.87 44.02 10.10
C PRO A 16 -48.11 43.30 8.77
N MET A 17 -48.27 41.97 8.83
CA MET A 17 -48.41 41.14 7.64
C MET A 17 -49.69 41.45 6.84
N ASP A 18 -50.76 41.84 7.52
CA ASP A 18 -52.06 42.19 6.93
C ASP A 18 -52.16 43.64 6.43
N ALA A 19 -51.10 44.43 6.60
CA ALA A 19 -51.01 45.80 6.11
C ALA A 19 -51.46 45.94 4.64
N THR A 20 -52.37 46.87 4.38
CA THR A 20 -52.85 47.10 3.01
C THR A 20 -51.79 47.78 2.14
N TYR A 21 -51.88 47.65 0.81
CA TYR A 21 -50.96 48.29 -0.15
C TYR A 21 -50.73 49.80 0.14
N LYS A 22 -51.77 50.52 0.60
CA LYS A 22 -51.68 51.95 0.96
C LYS A 22 -50.84 52.20 2.22
N VAL A 23 -50.89 51.29 3.20
CA VAL A 23 -50.06 51.31 4.40
C VAL A 23 -48.62 51.01 4.00
N THR A 24 -48.38 49.95 3.21
CA THR A 24 -47.05 49.58 2.70
C THR A 24 -46.39 50.68 1.89
N GLU A 25 -47.12 51.33 0.97
CA GLU A 25 -46.60 52.47 0.19
C GLU A 25 -46.28 53.67 1.11
N ARG A 26 -47.15 53.96 2.09
CA ARG A 26 -46.90 55.05 3.06
C ARG A 26 -45.69 54.77 3.95
N ALA A 27 -45.51 53.52 4.38
CA ALA A 27 -44.36 53.06 5.16
C ALA A 27 -43.07 53.20 4.37
N ASN A 28 -43.01 52.68 3.13
CA ASN A 28 -41.86 52.88 2.25
C ASN A 28 -41.55 54.37 2.04
N ARG A 29 -42.52 55.19 1.62
CA ARG A 29 -42.30 56.64 1.42
C ARG A 29 -41.77 57.34 2.69
N LYS A 30 -42.27 56.96 3.87
CA LYS A 30 -41.82 57.46 5.19
C LYS A 30 -40.36 57.06 5.46
N LEU A 31 -40.02 55.78 5.30
CA LEU A 31 -38.70 55.22 5.60
C LEU A 31 -37.64 55.65 4.58
N HIS A 32 -37.92 55.55 3.29
CA HIS A 32 -37.04 55.99 2.20
C HIS A 32 -36.68 57.49 2.31
N SER A 33 -37.63 58.33 2.74
CA SER A 33 -37.36 59.76 3.02
C SER A 33 -36.49 60.00 4.27
N ARG A 34 -36.41 59.02 5.19
CA ARG A 34 -35.56 59.08 6.39
C ARG A 34 -34.18 58.50 6.13
N ALA A 35 -34.07 57.45 5.32
CA ALA A 35 -32.83 56.93 4.78
C ALA A 35 -32.05 58.07 4.11
N LYS A 36 -32.70 58.78 3.16
CA LYS A 36 -32.14 59.96 2.46
C LYS A 36 -31.76 61.14 3.34
N ALA A 37 -32.20 61.16 4.60
CA ALA A 37 -31.88 62.21 5.56
C ALA A 37 -30.87 61.77 6.61
N ASN A 38 -30.42 60.50 6.60
CA ASN A 38 -29.69 59.82 7.68
C ASN A 38 -30.41 59.99 9.04
N LYS A 39 -31.71 59.66 9.08
CA LYS A 39 -32.61 59.81 10.26
C LYS A 39 -33.39 58.55 10.61
N LEU A 40 -32.86 57.36 10.32
CA LEU A 40 -33.55 56.13 10.68
C LEU A 40 -33.39 55.80 12.18
N ASP A 41 -32.21 56.03 12.76
CA ASP A 41 -31.96 55.83 14.20
C ASP A 41 -32.78 56.74 15.13
N GLN A 42 -33.36 57.83 14.62
CA GLN A 42 -34.13 58.78 15.43
C GLN A 42 -35.54 58.28 15.81
N ASP A 43 -35.96 57.14 15.26
CA ASP A 43 -37.31 56.58 15.39
C ASP A 43 -37.31 55.02 15.36
N LYS A 44 -36.22 54.36 15.80
CA LYS A 44 -36.14 52.88 15.90
C LYS A 44 -37.28 52.32 16.76
N ASP A 45 -37.38 52.79 18.00
CA ASP A 45 -38.46 52.59 18.98
C ASP A 45 -39.86 53.10 18.55
N LYS A 46 -40.06 53.45 17.26
CA LYS A 46 -41.36 53.77 16.64
C LYS A 46 -41.63 52.98 15.35
N LEU A 47 -40.87 51.93 15.09
CA LEU A 47 -41.09 50.92 14.07
C LEU A 47 -41.34 49.60 14.81
N GLY A 48 -42.58 49.12 14.81
CA GLY A 48 -42.93 47.89 15.52
C GLY A 48 -42.15 46.70 14.96
N ASP A 49 -41.36 46.07 15.82
CA ASP A 49 -40.50 44.93 15.52
C ASP A 49 -40.24 44.16 16.83
N PRO A 50 -40.99 43.09 17.12
CA PRO A 50 -40.86 42.35 18.39
C PRO A 50 -39.51 41.61 18.51
N PHE A 51 -38.73 41.57 17.43
CA PHE A 51 -37.42 40.94 17.37
C PHE A 51 -36.25 41.92 17.54
N GLU A 52 -36.49 43.22 17.77
CA GLU A 52 -35.40 44.22 17.82
C GLU A 52 -34.38 43.94 18.95
N GLU A 53 -34.79 43.30 20.04
CA GLU A 53 -33.87 42.83 21.11
C GLU A 53 -33.09 41.55 20.75
N ILE A 54 -33.65 40.70 19.88
CA ILE A 54 -33.08 39.38 19.56
C ILE A 54 -32.20 39.44 18.30
N ALA A 55 -32.54 40.25 17.30
CA ALA A 55 -31.74 40.41 16.08
C ALA A 55 -31.79 41.83 15.53
N GLU A 56 -30.65 42.52 15.52
CA GLU A 56 -30.51 43.79 14.81
C GLU A 56 -30.75 43.58 13.30
N MET A 57 -31.43 44.56 12.68
CA MET A 57 -31.76 44.57 11.26
C MET A 57 -31.35 45.90 10.64
N GLU A 58 -30.53 45.83 9.60
CA GLU A 58 -30.14 47.00 8.83
C GLU A 58 -31.32 47.55 8.03
N ARG A 59 -31.57 48.85 8.18
CA ARG A 59 -32.56 49.59 7.39
C ARG A 59 -31.80 50.69 6.65
N ASP A 60 -31.50 50.49 5.38
CA ASP A 60 -30.88 51.48 4.49
C ASP A 60 -31.78 51.77 3.26
N GLU A 61 -31.42 52.75 2.41
CA GLU A 61 -32.25 53.13 1.26
C GLU A 61 -32.50 51.96 0.28
N TYR A 62 -31.47 51.17 0.01
CA TYR A 62 -31.55 50.00 -0.87
C TYR A 62 -32.39 48.90 -0.23
N THR A 63 -32.12 48.50 1.02
CA THR A 63 -32.87 47.43 1.70
C THR A 63 -34.36 47.78 1.88
N ILE A 64 -34.69 49.03 2.21
CA ILE A 64 -36.08 49.52 2.26
C ILE A 64 -36.76 49.43 0.88
N GLN A 65 -36.04 49.78 -0.19
CA GLN A 65 -36.55 49.74 -1.56
C GLN A 65 -36.67 48.30 -2.08
N GLU A 66 -35.76 47.39 -1.73
CA GLU A 66 -35.84 45.96 -2.05
C GLU A 66 -37.03 45.30 -1.35
N ALA A 67 -37.22 45.55 -0.04
CA ALA A 67 -38.40 45.08 0.70
C ALA A 67 -39.71 45.55 0.03
N TYR A 68 -39.79 46.81 -0.38
CA TYR A 68 -40.97 47.33 -1.09
C TYR A 68 -41.17 46.72 -2.50
N VAL A 69 -40.12 46.20 -3.14
CA VAL A 69 -40.22 45.41 -4.38
C VAL A 69 -40.65 43.97 -4.09
N LYS A 70 -40.04 43.30 -3.10
CA LYS A 70 -40.42 41.96 -2.61
C LYS A 70 -41.92 41.89 -2.26
N LEU A 71 -42.50 42.94 -1.66
CA LEU A 71 -43.95 43.00 -1.37
C LEU A 71 -44.86 43.31 -2.57
N LYS A 72 -44.35 43.75 -3.72
CA LYS A 72 -45.16 43.90 -4.94
C LYS A 72 -45.39 42.56 -5.63
N GLU A 73 -44.34 41.76 -5.75
CA GLU A 73 -44.40 40.44 -6.36
C GLU A 73 -45.32 39.52 -5.54
N PRO A 74 -46.42 38.97 -6.10
CA PRO A 74 -47.48 38.39 -5.28
C PRO A 74 -47.07 37.14 -4.51
N LYS A 75 -46.32 36.25 -5.16
CA LYS A 75 -45.78 35.02 -4.58
C LYS A 75 -44.80 35.32 -3.43
N GLU A 76 -43.89 36.28 -3.61
CA GLU A 76 -42.96 36.67 -2.56
C GLU A 76 -43.67 37.40 -1.42
N ARG A 77 -44.59 38.33 -1.69
CA ARG A 77 -45.46 38.91 -0.65
C ARG A 77 -46.16 37.83 0.18
N PHE A 78 -46.76 36.83 -0.45
CA PHE A 78 -47.47 35.77 0.25
C PHE A 78 -46.52 34.91 1.10
N LYS A 79 -45.37 34.53 0.54
CA LYS A 79 -44.30 33.82 1.26
C LYS A 79 -43.78 34.60 2.47
N GLN A 80 -43.64 35.91 2.36
CA GLN A 80 -43.20 36.79 3.46
C GLN A 80 -44.21 36.85 4.62
N ARG A 81 -45.49 36.55 4.38
CA ARG A 81 -46.55 36.45 5.42
C ARG A 81 -46.52 35.14 6.20
N ILE A 82 -46.11 34.04 5.57
CA ILE A 82 -45.88 32.77 6.28
C ILE A 82 -44.92 32.99 7.47
N PHE A 83 -43.97 33.91 7.33
CA PHE A 83 -42.91 34.19 8.29
C PHE A 83 -43.04 35.57 8.98
N TRP A 84 -44.26 36.12 9.09
CA TRP A 84 -44.51 37.40 9.78
C TRP A 84 -45.85 37.43 10.52
N ILE A 85 -46.10 38.51 11.29
CA ILE A 85 -47.15 38.60 12.31
C ILE A 85 -48.11 39.79 12.09
N LYS A 86 -49.26 39.79 12.79
CA LYS A 86 -50.38 40.74 12.65
C LYS A 86 -50.27 42.01 13.50
N GLU A 87 -51.06 43.04 13.19
CA GLU A 87 -51.00 44.38 13.82
C GLU A 87 -51.14 44.35 15.34
N GLU A 88 -51.98 43.45 15.86
CA GLU A 88 -52.28 43.32 17.29
C GLU A 88 -51.08 42.82 18.12
N PHE A 89 -50.09 42.21 17.47
CA PHE A 89 -48.92 41.58 18.10
C PHE A 89 -47.58 42.25 17.74
N VAL A 90 -47.54 43.10 16.69
CA VAL A 90 -46.34 43.85 16.23
C VAL A 90 -45.73 44.79 17.29
N TYR A 91 -46.46 45.05 18.38
CA TYR A 91 -46.03 45.91 19.49
C TYR A 91 -45.93 45.19 20.85
N GLN A 92 -46.05 43.86 20.87
CA GLN A 92 -45.90 43.04 22.08
C GLN A 92 -44.45 42.52 22.19
N PRO A 93 -43.88 42.40 23.40
CA PRO A 93 -42.61 41.71 23.58
C PRO A 93 -42.74 40.24 23.19
N ILE A 94 -41.71 39.67 22.58
CA ILE A 94 -41.77 38.30 22.07
C ILE A 94 -41.83 37.23 23.17
N ASN A 95 -41.30 37.51 24.35
CA ASN A 95 -41.39 36.58 25.49
C ASN A 95 -42.85 36.39 25.91
N ASP A 96 -43.61 37.49 26.00
CA ASP A 96 -45.06 37.48 26.31
C ASP A 96 -45.84 36.58 25.31
N LEU A 97 -45.49 36.65 24.01
CA LEU A 97 -46.07 35.82 22.95
C LEU A 97 -45.70 34.33 23.05
N ILE A 98 -44.55 34.02 23.65
CA ILE A 98 -44.07 32.64 23.86
C ILE A 98 -44.65 32.06 25.16
N GLU A 99 -44.81 32.88 26.21
CA GLU A 99 -45.52 32.48 27.43
C GLU A 99 -47.01 32.17 27.13
N GLU A 100 -47.71 33.05 26.39
CA GLU A 100 -49.09 32.80 25.95
C GLU A 100 -49.22 31.51 25.10
N TYR A 101 -48.18 31.16 24.33
CA TYR A 101 -48.16 29.91 23.57
C TYR A 101 -48.07 28.66 24.44
N TYR A 102 -47.18 28.65 25.43
CA TYR A 102 -47.01 27.51 26.32
C TYR A 102 -48.29 27.27 27.14
N ASP A 103 -48.91 28.33 27.67
CA ASP A 103 -50.21 28.22 28.35
C ASP A 103 -51.27 27.61 27.41
N CYS A 104 -51.37 28.07 26.16
CA CYS A 104 -52.28 27.50 25.16
C CYS A 104 -52.01 26.02 24.85
N LEU A 105 -50.74 25.58 24.77
CA LEU A 105 -50.37 24.18 24.56
C LEU A 105 -50.74 23.28 25.74
N TYR A 106 -50.55 23.74 26.98
CA TYR A 106 -50.76 22.92 28.17
C TYR A 106 -52.23 22.78 28.59
N GLU A 107 -53.13 23.66 28.15
CA GLU A 107 -54.56 23.58 28.50
C GLU A 107 -55.40 22.61 27.62
N ASP A 108 -54.82 21.96 26.60
CA ASP A 108 -55.50 21.00 25.69
C ASP A 108 -56.77 21.61 25.03
N THR A 109 -56.70 22.90 24.70
CA THR A 109 -57.80 23.65 24.06
C THR A 109 -57.62 23.78 22.56
N GLU A 110 -58.72 24.03 21.85
CA GLU A 110 -58.72 24.25 20.39
C GLU A 110 -58.18 25.66 20.08
N VAL A 111 -56.84 25.77 20.01
CA VAL A 111 -56.11 27.02 19.74
C VAL A 111 -56.45 27.56 18.35
N ASP A 112 -56.84 28.83 18.26
CA ASP A 112 -57.14 29.50 16.99
C ASP A 112 -55.92 29.45 16.04
N ILE A 113 -56.17 29.20 14.76
CA ILE A 113 -55.15 29.10 13.71
C ILE A 113 -54.29 30.38 13.59
N GLU A 114 -54.85 31.53 13.96
CA GLU A 114 -54.16 32.82 14.05
C GLU A 114 -53.11 32.84 15.17
N ILE A 115 -53.50 32.41 16.38
CA ILE A 115 -52.61 32.33 17.55
C ILE A 115 -51.54 31.28 17.26
N LYS A 116 -51.93 30.09 16.79
CA LYS A 116 -51.01 29.00 16.42
C LYS A 116 -50.00 29.43 15.34
N HIS A 117 -50.40 30.22 14.35
CA HIS A 117 -49.46 30.76 13.36
C HIS A 117 -48.50 31.78 13.97
N LEU A 118 -49.03 32.75 14.71
CA LEU A 118 -48.27 33.80 15.39
C LEU A 118 -47.16 33.22 16.28
N THR A 119 -47.52 32.27 17.15
CA THR A 119 -46.61 31.69 18.13
C THR A 119 -45.55 30.80 17.48
N THR A 120 -45.94 29.99 16.49
CA THR A 120 -45.00 29.17 15.71
C THR A 120 -43.99 30.04 14.93
N VAL A 121 -44.41 31.19 14.42
CA VAL A 121 -43.51 32.18 13.81
C VAL A 121 -42.56 32.77 14.84
N ALA A 122 -43.08 33.26 15.97
CA ALA A 122 -42.30 33.88 17.04
C ALA A 122 -41.24 32.92 17.60
N PHE A 123 -41.67 31.72 18.02
CA PHE A 123 -40.80 30.75 18.66
C PHE A 123 -39.70 30.24 17.72
N HIS A 124 -40.05 29.87 16.47
CA HIS A 124 -39.04 29.46 15.47
C HIS A 124 -38.00 30.54 15.19
N SER A 125 -38.43 31.80 15.06
CA SER A 125 -37.49 32.89 14.75
C SER A 125 -36.63 33.30 15.94
N THR A 126 -37.14 33.21 17.18
CA THR A 126 -36.30 33.30 18.39
C THR A 126 -35.20 32.24 18.38
N LEU A 127 -35.55 30.96 18.22
CA LEU A 127 -34.58 29.85 18.17
C LEU A 127 -33.54 30.05 17.05
N VAL A 128 -33.98 30.45 15.85
CA VAL A 128 -33.09 30.77 14.71
C VAL A 128 -32.12 31.92 15.02
N PHE A 129 -32.55 32.98 15.71
CA PHE A 129 -31.69 34.11 16.05
C PHE A 129 -30.76 33.82 17.24
N GLU A 130 -31.16 32.99 18.20
CA GLU A 130 -30.25 32.51 19.25
C GLU A 130 -29.15 31.62 18.67
N LEU A 131 -29.49 30.72 17.73
CA LEU A 131 -28.50 29.93 17.01
C LEU A 131 -27.59 30.80 16.12
N GLU A 132 -28.11 31.84 15.46
CA GLU A 132 -27.27 32.84 14.76
C GLU A 132 -26.24 33.48 15.71
N LYS A 133 -26.69 33.94 16.88
CA LYS A 133 -25.83 34.58 17.90
C LYS A 133 -24.73 33.65 18.42
N GLU A 134 -25.04 32.39 18.71
CA GLU A 134 -24.05 31.43 19.18
C GLU A 134 -23.07 31.01 18.06
N VAL A 135 -23.53 30.89 16.81
CA VAL A 135 -22.65 30.67 15.65
C VAL A 135 -21.72 31.86 15.39
N GLU A 136 -22.21 33.12 15.50
CA GLU A 136 -21.36 34.32 15.45
C GLU A 136 -20.34 34.38 16.60
N LYS A 137 -20.72 33.94 17.81
CA LYS A 137 -19.86 33.88 18.99
C LYS A 137 -18.72 32.86 18.79
N ILE A 138 -19.04 31.66 18.30
CA ILE A 138 -18.06 30.62 17.93
C ILE A 138 -17.07 31.14 16.87
N GLU A 139 -17.57 31.84 15.85
CA GLU A 139 -16.75 32.43 14.78
C GLU A 139 -15.79 33.53 15.32
N ARG A 140 -16.23 34.28 16.35
CA ARG A 140 -15.44 35.35 16.99
C ARG A 140 -14.40 34.85 17.99
N THR A 141 -14.66 33.78 18.74
CA THR A 141 -13.77 33.34 19.83
C THR A 141 -12.54 32.56 19.33
N GLN A 142 -12.67 31.80 18.24
CA GLN A 142 -11.66 30.86 17.71
C GLN A 142 -11.18 29.75 18.67
N ASP A 143 -11.47 29.81 19.97
CA ASP A 143 -11.13 28.76 20.93
C ASP A 143 -11.92 27.48 20.62
N SER A 144 -11.21 26.36 20.49
CA SER A 144 -11.82 25.08 20.15
C SER A 144 -12.70 24.51 21.27
N ASN A 145 -12.51 24.93 22.52
CA ASN A 145 -12.93 24.13 23.68
C ASN A 145 -14.21 24.62 24.38
N GLU A 146 -14.72 25.80 24.04
CA GLU A 146 -15.95 26.36 24.63
C GLU A 146 -17.22 25.90 23.89
N ASN A 147 -17.62 24.63 24.11
CA ASN A 147 -18.95 24.14 23.73
C ASN A 147 -20.02 24.77 24.66
N TYR A 148 -20.47 25.98 24.29
CA TYR A 148 -21.45 26.77 25.06
C TYR A 148 -22.87 26.76 24.49
N LEU A 149 -23.18 25.97 23.46
CA LEU A 149 -24.57 25.81 23.04
C LEU A 149 -25.34 25.00 24.10
N ASP A 150 -26.42 25.57 24.60
CA ASP A 150 -27.29 24.95 25.57
C ASP A 150 -28.07 23.81 24.91
N LEU A 151 -27.69 22.55 25.19
CA LEU A 151 -28.28 21.38 24.55
C LEU A 151 -29.73 21.15 24.98
N ASP A 152 -30.15 21.64 26.15
CA ASP A 152 -31.54 21.53 26.59
C ASP A 152 -32.47 22.36 25.68
N LYS A 153 -31.96 23.46 25.10
CA LYS A 153 -32.65 24.25 24.06
C LYS A 153 -32.73 23.57 22.69
N LEU A 154 -32.04 22.45 22.46
CA LEU A 154 -32.20 21.71 21.19
C LEU A 154 -33.53 20.94 21.15
N LEU A 155 -34.02 20.46 22.31
CA LEU A 155 -35.31 19.77 22.39
C LEU A 155 -36.48 20.67 21.95
N GLU A 156 -36.40 21.98 22.22
CA GLU A 156 -37.36 22.99 21.76
C GLU A 156 -37.51 23.04 20.22
N TRP A 157 -36.44 22.70 19.47
CA TRP A 157 -36.50 22.66 18.01
C TRP A 157 -37.36 21.51 17.49
N GLU A 158 -37.27 20.32 18.10
CA GLU A 158 -38.02 19.15 17.64
C GLU A 158 -39.55 19.39 17.78
N GLU A 159 -39.97 19.96 18.92
CA GLU A 159 -41.37 20.34 19.16
C GLU A 159 -41.84 21.45 18.21
N MET A 160 -41.06 22.53 18.08
CA MET A 160 -41.37 23.65 17.19
C MET A 160 -41.46 23.22 15.71
N LEU A 161 -40.57 22.34 15.26
CA LEU A 161 -40.58 21.80 13.90
C LEU A 161 -41.76 20.83 13.65
N LYS A 162 -42.17 20.06 14.66
CA LYS A 162 -43.43 19.28 14.62
C LYS A 162 -44.64 20.20 14.46
N VAL A 163 -44.69 21.32 15.16
CA VAL A 163 -45.79 22.29 15.06
C VAL A 163 -45.84 22.91 13.65
N TRP A 164 -44.70 23.31 13.07
CA TRP A 164 -44.62 23.74 11.66
C TRP A 164 -45.08 22.64 10.69
N LYS A 165 -44.66 21.39 10.91
CA LYS A 165 -45.02 20.22 10.08
C LYS A 165 -46.53 20.03 9.99
N GLU A 166 -47.27 20.20 11.09
CA GLU A 166 -48.73 20.07 11.09
C GLU A 166 -49.44 21.35 10.61
N LEU A 167 -49.03 22.54 11.08
CA LEU A 167 -49.60 23.83 10.64
C LEU A 167 -49.58 24.01 9.11
N ILE A 168 -48.49 23.59 8.45
CA ILE A 168 -48.37 23.67 6.98
C ILE A 168 -49.27 22.66 6.25
N LYS A 169 -49.70 21.57 6.90
CA LYS A 169 -50.68 20.64 6.33
C LYS A 169 -52.11 21.16 6.42
N GLU A 170 -52.45 21.92 7.45
CA GLU A 170 -53.82 22.35 7.74
C GLU A 170 -54.36 23.31 6.67
N ASP A 171 -55.52 22.99 6.07
CA ASP A 171 -56.14 23.85 5.04
C ASP A 171 -56.55 25.22 5.61
N GLU A 172 -56.89 25.28 6.90
CA GLU A 172 -57.34 26.49 7.58
C GLU A 172 -56.24 27.55 7.67
N PHE A 173 -54.99 27.15 7.90
CA PHE A 173 -53.82 28.04 7.85
C PHE A 173 -53.66 28.71 6.48
N TRP A 174 -53.84 27.95 5.40
CA TRP A 174 -53.76 28.49 4.04
C TRP A 174 -54.96 29.39 3.70
N ASN A 175 -56.17 29.05 4.18
CA ASN A 175 -57.36 29.90 4.01
C ASN A 175 -57.19 31.24 4.76
N TYR A 176 -56.70 31.21 6.00
CA TYR A 176 -56.36 32.39 6.81
C TYR A 176 -55.38 33.33 6.08
N LEU A 177 -54.26 32.81 5.55
CA LEU A 177 -53.33 33.62 4.76
C LEU A 177 -53.93 34.12 3.43
N ILE A 178 -54.82 33.35 2.80
CA ILE A 178 -55.57 33.77 1.59
C ILE A 178 -56.50 34.94 1.91
N ASP A 179 -57.23 34.93 3.01
CA ASP A 179 -58.13 36.03 3.39
C ASP A 179 -57.35 37.31 3.71
N ILE A 180 -56.19 37.19 4.36
CA ILE A 180 -55.25 38.31 4.55
C ILE A 180 -54.80 38.89 3.19
N GLU A 181 -54.47 38.05 2.21
CA GLU A 181 -54.12 38.50 0.86
C GLU A 181 -55.31 39.12 0.08
N MET A 182 -56.51 38.57 0.23
CA MET A 182 -57.72 39.13 -0.37
C MET A 182 -58.05 40.52 0.21
N ASN A 183 -57.94 40.70 1.52
CA ASN A 183 -58.25 41.96 2.21
C ASN A 183 -57.18 43.05 2.02
N SER A 184 -55.91 42.67 1.86
CA SER A 184 -54.75 43.59 1.75
C SER A 184 -54.78 44.60 0.59
N SER A 185 -55.70 44.47 -0.37
CA SER A 185 -55.87 45.39 -1.51
C SER A 185 -54.65 45.52 -2.45
N PHE A 186 -53.69 44.60 -2.39
CA PHE A 186 -52.61 44.50 -3.38
C PHE A 186 -53.14 44.06 -4.75
N GLN A 187 -52.45 44.48 -5.82
CA GLN A 187 -52.69 44.05 -7.21
C GLN A 187 -51.33 43.97 -7.95
N PRO A 188 -51.04 42.88 -8.69
CA PRO A 188 -51.80 41.63 -8.74
C PRO A 188 -51.83 40.91 -7.37
N ARG A 189 -52.83 40.04 -7.20
CA ARG A 189 -52.91 39.09 -6.07
C ARG A 189 -52.16 37.81 -6.42
N VAL A 190 -51.76 37.05 -5.41
CA VAL A 190 -51.23 35.69 -5.61
C VAL A 190 -52.31 34.81 -6.25
N ASN A 191 -51.91 33.87 -7.11
CA ASN A 191 -52.81 32.93 -7.75
C ASN A 191 -52.76 31.53 -7.10
N LYS A 192 -53.72 30.67 -7.44
CA LYS A 192 -53.86 29.34 -6.80
C LYS A 192 -52.68 28.39 -7.09
N GLU A 193 -52.04 28.51 -8.25
CA GLU A 193 -50.87 27.70 -8.61
C GLU A 193 -49.64 28.12 -7.80
N GLU A 194 -49.44 29.44 -7.63
CA GLU A 194 -48.42 30.01 -6.73
C GLU A 194 -48.63 29.59 -5.27
N ILE A 195 -49.87 29.64 -4.75
CA ILE A 195 -50.18 29.15 -3.38
C ILE A 195 -49.84 27.67 -3.23
N ASN A 196 -50.26 26.83 -4.20
CA ASN A 196 -49.96 25.40 -4.18
C ASN A 196 -48.45 25.12 -4.23
N GLU A 197 -47.69 25.92 -4.98
CA GLU A 197 -46.23 25.81 -5.05
C GLU A 197 -45.55 26.28 -3.75
N LEU A 198 -46.05 27.34 -3.12
CA LEU A 198 -45.59 27.78 -1.80
C LEU A 198 -45.88 26.73 -0.74
N ARG A 199 -47.08 26.14 -0.71
CA ARG A 199 -47.44 25.05 0.23
C ARG A 199 -46.55 23.82 0.07
N LYS A 200 -46.26 23.40 -1.16
CA LYS A 200 -45.31 22.31 -1.44
C LYS A 200 -43.88 22.59 -0.96
N ASN A 201 -43.46 23.86 -0.94
CA ASN A 201 -42.11 24.24 -0.56
C ASN A 201 -42.00 24.82 0.87
N ALA A 202 -43.12 25.02 1.59
CA ALA A 202 -43.14 25.71 2.87
C ALA A 202 -42.21 25.10 3.93
N LEU A 203 -42.15 23.77 4.03
CA LEU A 203 -41.22 23.07 4.93
C LEU A 203 -39.74 23.30 4.55
N ASN A 204 -39.43 23.44 3.26
CA ASN A 204 -38.08 23.82 2.83
C ASN A 204 -37.76 25.26 3.28
N TYR A 205 -38.73 26.19 3.22
CA TYR A 205 -38.54 27.54 3.72
C TYR A 205 -38.37 27.60 5.25
N VAL A 206 -39.10 26.77 6.01
CA VAL A 206 -38.88 26.61 7.46
C VAL A 206 -37.47 26.11 7.75
N LEU A 207 -37.00 25.05 7.08
CA LEU A 207 -35.69 24.43 7.38
C LEU A 207 -34.49 25.22 6.83
N ASN A 208 -34.66 26.05 5.79
CA ASN A 208 -33.54 26.74 5.13
C ASN A 208 -32.61 27.55 6.08
N PRO A 209 -33.10 28.39 7.02
CA PRO A 209 -32.23 29.11 7.95
C PRO A 209 -31.41 28.17 8.84
N ILE A 210 -31.99 27.04 9.25
CA ILE A 210 -31.34 26.01 10.08
C ILE A 210 -30.27 25.28 9.27
N ILE A 211 -30.59 24.87 8.05
CA ILE A 211 -29.65 24.24 7.10
C ILE A 211 -28.46 25.16 6.83
N ASP A 212 -28.70 26.44 6.58
CA ASP A 212 -27.63 27.42 6.33
C ASP A 212 -26.73 27.62 7.58
N LEU A 213 -27.30 27.56 8.80
CA LEU A 213 -26.55 27.61 10.07
C LEU A 213 -25.78 26.31 10.35
N VAL A 214 -26.34 25.14 10.02
CA VAL A 214 -25.67 23.83 10.10
C VAL A 214 -24.49 23.76 9.14
N ILE A 215 -24.64 24.22 7.89
CA ILE A 215 -23.53 24.33 6.92
C ILE A 215 -22.43 25.25 7.48
N LYS A 216 -22.80 26.39 8.11
CA LYS A 216 -21.82 27.28 8.75
C LYS A 216 -21.11 26.60 9.93
N LEU A 217 -21.82 25.89 10.81
CA LEU A 217 -21.23 25.10 11.90
C LEU A 217 -20.24 24.05 11.39
N LEU A 218 -20.58 23.32 10.33
CA LEU A 218 -19.71 22.33 9.70
C LEU A 218 -18.46 22.98 9.09
N SER A 219 -18.58 24.14 8.45
CA SER A 219 -17.43 24.91 7.96
C SER A 219 -16.52 25.43 9.09
N LEU A 220 -17.08 25.64 10.29
CA LEU A 220 -16.37 25.98 11.53
C LEU A 220 -15.91 24.75 12.34
N GLN A 221 -15.98 23.55 11.74
CA GLN A 221 -15.61 22.26 12.34
C GLN A 221 -16.37 21.92 13.65
N ARG A 222 -17.58 22.45 13.84
CA ARG A 222 -18.46 22.20 15.00
C ARG A 222 -19.40 21.02 14.75
N PHE A 223 -18.80 19.88 14.44
CA PHE A 223 -19.49 18.67 14.02
C PHE A 223 -20.49 18.15 15.07
N GLU A 224 -20.14 18.16 16.36
CA GLU A 224 -21.05 17.72 17.45
C GLU A 224 -22.35 18.54 17.48
N ILE A 225 -22.25 19.86 17.37
CA ILE A 225 -23.40 20.77 17.40
C ILE A 225 -24.26 20.59 16.14
N ALA A 226 -23.62 20.44 14.98
CA ALA A 226 -24.31 20.14 13.72
C ALA A 226 -25.02 18.78 13.78
N GLU A 227 -24.40 17.75 14.36
CA GLU A 227 -25.00 16.43 14.56
C GLU A 227 -26.25 16.52 15.46
N SER A 228 -26.18 17.22 16.59
CA SER A 228 -27.36 17.39 17.46
C SER A 228 -28.52 18.09 16.75
N ILE A 229 -28.28 19.25 16.10
CA ILE A 229 -29.34 19.97 15.37
C ILE A 229 -29.95 19.11 14.25
N LEU A 230 -29.12 18.32 13.55
CA LEU A 230 -29.61 17.41 12.52
C LEU A 230 -30.49 16.29 13.11
N ASN A 231 -30.14 15.72 14.26
CA ASN A 231 -30.97 14.71 14.94
C ASN A 231 -32.38 15.22 15.22
N GLU A 232 -32.52 16.44 15.75
CA GLU A 232 -33.85 17.03 16.01
C GLU A 232 -34.66 17.18 14.71
N ILE A 233 -34.01 17.56 13.60
CA ILE A 233 -34.69 17.63 12.29
C ILE A 233 -35.11 16.25 11.78
N TYR A 234 -34.32 15.18 12.01
CA TYR A 234 -34.71 13.81 11.66
C TYR A 234 -35.82 13.25 12.56
N GLY A 235 -35.83 13.59 13.86
CA GLY A 235 -36.86 13.18 14.84
C GLY A 235 -38.27 13.64 14.48
N VAL A 236 -38.37 14.79 13.80
CA VAL A 236 -39.64 15.38 13.31
C VAL A 236 -40.33 14.52 12.22
N ASP A 237 -39.67 13.52 11.62
CA ASP A 237 -40.26 12.66 10.56
C ASP A 237 -40.73 13.50 9.35
N PHE A 238 -39.86 14.36 8.81
CA PHE A 238 -40.19 15.08 7.58
C PHE A 238 -40.30 14.14 6.38
N PRO A 239 -41.18 14.43 5.39
CA PRO A 239 -41.30 13.61 4.18
C PRO A 239 -39.96 13.48 3.46
N ASN A 240 -39.59 12.29 2.99
CA ASN A 240 -38.26 12.01 2.39
C ASN A 240 -37.78 13.11 1.43
N SER A 241 -38.61 13.55 0.49
CA SER A 241 -38.29 14.64 -0.46
C SER A 241 -37.88 16.01 0.14
N ILE A 242 -38.02 16.20 1.45
CA ILE A 242 -37.49 17.32 2.23
C ILE A 242 -36.14 16.94 2.86
N ILE A 243 -36.05 15.73 3.43
CA ILE A 243 -34.81 15.14 3.95
C ILE A 243 -33.75 15.00 2.85
N ASP A 244 -34.09 14.41 1.71
CA ASP A 244 -33.18 14.24 0.56
C ASP A 244 -32.54 15.57 0.13
N ARG A 245 -33.33 16.67 0.18
CA ARG A 245 -32.89 18.04 -0.14
C ARG A 245 -32.05 18.67 0.97
N LEU A 246 -32.33 18.34 2.23
CA LEU A 246 -31.51 18.75 3.36
C LEU A 246 -30.16 18.04 3.30
N GLU A 247 -30.14 16.74 3.05
CA GLU A 247 -28.90 15.95 2.90
C GLU A 247 -28.07 16.45 1.72
N GLU A 248 -28.70 16.71 0.56
CA GLU A 248 -28.05 17.32 -0.61
C GLU A 248 -27.44 18.69 -0.27
N LYS A 249 -28.18 19.57 0.44
CA LYS A 249 -27.64 20.87 0.82
C LYS A 249 -26.50 20.77 1.83
N VAL A 250 -26.69 20.02 2.90
CA VAL A 250 -25.75 19.96 4.03
C VAL A 250 -24.50 19.17 3.66
N PHE A 251 -24.67 17.93 3.18
CA PHE A 251 -23.57 17.03 2.89
C PHE A 251 -23.05 17.17 1.47
N GLY A 252 -23.88 17.52 0.48
CA GLY A 252 -23.39 17.87 -0.87
C GLY A 252 -22.42 19.05 -0.86
N THR A 253 -22.71 20.10 -0.06
CA THR A 253 -21.75 21.20 0.16
C THR A 253 -20.42 20.70 0.75
N ILE A 254 -20.42 19.62 1.54
CA ILE A 254 -19.18 19.04 2.08
C ILE A 254 -18.49 18.13 1.05
N GLU A 255 -19.25 17.34 0.28
CA GLU A 255 -18.76 16.53 -0.84
C GLU A 255 -18.03 17.42 -1.86
N ASP A 256 -18.64 18.55 -2.26
CA ASP A 256 -18.04 19.59 -3.11
C ASP A 256 -16.74 20.13 -2.50
N ASN A 257 -16.74 20.54 -1.22
CA ASN A 257 -15.55 21.07 -0.54
C ASN A 257 -14.42 20.03 -0.43
N LEU A 258 -14.75 18.75 -0.23
CA LEU A 258 -13.77 17.65 -0.19
C LEU A 258 -13.19 17.37 -1.59
N GLU A 259 -14.00 17.41 -2.65
CA GLU A 259 -13.52 17.27 -4.03
C GLU A 259 -12.65 18.47 -4.45
N ASP A 260 -13.06 19.71 -4.14
CA ASP A 260 -12.25 20.90 -4.41
C ASP A 260 -10.90 20.84 -3.68
N LYS A 261 -10.88 20.40 -2.42
CA LYS A 261 -9.63 20.19 -1.66
C LYS A 261 -8.77 19.06 -2.23
N ALA A 262 -9.37 17.94 -2.64
CA ALA A 262 -8.65 16.85 -3.30
C ALA A 262 -8.03 17.31 -4.64
N ASN A 263 -8.76 18.12 -5.41
CA ASN A 263 -8.28 18.70 -6.66
C ASN A 263 -7.22 19.80 -6.43
N GLU A 264 -7.31 20.62 -5.38
CA GLU A 264 -6.27 21.57 -4.96
C GLU A 264 -4.94 20.84 -4.68
N ILE A 265 -4.97 19.83 -3.80
CA ILE A 265 -3.79 19.01 -3.45
C ILE A 265 -3.17 18.39 -4.70
N MET A 266 -3.99 17.80 -5.58
CA MET A 266 -3.49 17.16 -6.80
C MET A 266 -3.00 18.15 -7.85
N ASN A 267 -3.50 19.38 -7.89
CA ASN A 267 -3.03 20.40 -8.82
C ASN A 267 -1.74 21.07 -8.32
N GLU A 268 -1.56 21.27 -7.01
CA GLU A 268 -0.26 21.65 -6.46
C GLU A 268 0.80 20.56 -6.75
N LEU A 269 0.47 19.29 -6.45
CA LEU A 269 1.39 18.18 -6.66
C LEU A 269 1.79 18.01 -8.14
N LYS A 270 0.84 18.08 -9.08
CA LYS A 270 1.14 18.07 -10.52
C LYS A 270 2.07 19.23 -10.93
N THR A 271 1.82 20.43 -10.41
CA THR A 271 2.65 21.60 -10.70
C THR A 271 4.09 21.37 -10.21
N LEU A 272 4.25 20.94 -8.95
CA LEU A 272 5.54 20.65 -8.32
C LEU A 272 6.30 19.46 -8.93
N LEU A 273 5.61 18.51 -9.59
CA LEU A 273 6.26 17.39 -10.27
C LEU A 273 6.61 17.67 -11.74
N SER A 274 6.07 18.76 -12.33
CA SER A 274 6.17 19.06 -13.77
C SER A 274 7.46 19.76 -14.20
N GLU A 275 8.31 20.24 -13.29
CA GLU A 275 9.59 20.83 -13.67
C GLU A 275 10.69 19.76 -13.84
N ASP A 276 11.17 19.56 -15.07
CA ASP A 276 12.21 18.57 -15.43
C ASP A 276 13.54 18.72 -14.65
N SER A 277 13.77 19.89 -14.02
CA SER A 277 14.98 20.20 -13.26
C SER A 277 15.00 19.67 -11.81
N ILE A 278 13.87 19.19 -11.30
CA ILE A 278 13.70 18.80 -9.88
C ILE A 278 14.35 17.42 -9.61
N LYS A 279 15.09 17.30 -8.49
CA LYS A 279 15.74 16.03 -8.14
C LYS A 279 14.74 15.06 -7.51
N LYS A 280 15.03 13.76 -7.64
CA LYS A 280 14.21 12.68 -7.06
C LYS A 280 13.96 12.82 -5.54
N ILE A 281 14.91 13.39 -4.79
CA ILE A 281 14.76 13.65 -3.35
C ILE A 281 13.62 14.66 -3.12
N ASP A 282 13.70 15.79 -3.81
CA ASP A 282 12.72 16.87 -3.78
C ASP A 282 11.32 16.36 -4.21
N LYS A 283 11.24 15.50 -5.26
CA LYS A 283 9.98 14.84 -5.67
C LYS A 283 9.34 14.00 -4.56
N LYS A 284 10.13 13.28 -3.76
CA LYS A 284 9.63 12.54 -2.57
C LYS A 284 9.12 13.49 -1.49
N GLU A 285 9.75 14.66 -1.31
CA GLU A 285 9.28 15.67 -0.35
C GLU A 285 7.95 16.30 -0.78
N TYR A 286 7.75 16.60 -2.07
CA TYR A 286 6.48 17.12 -2.58
C TYR A 286 5.31 16.12 -2.46
N CYS A 287 5.52 14.85 -2.78
CA CYS A 287 4.53 13.80 -2.51
C CYS A 287 4.22 13.70 -1.00
N GLY A 288 5.24 13.86 -0.14
CA GLY A 288 5.08 13.91 1.32
C GLY A 288 4.36 15.15 1.84
N LYS A 289 4.46 16.30 1.15
CA LYS A 289 3.66 17.49 1.46
C LYS A 289 2.19 17.23 1.12
N ALA A 290 1.90 16.78 -0.10
CA ALA A 290 0.53 16.51 -0.56
C ALA A 290 -0.20 15.49 0.33
N TYR A 291 0.48 14.41 0.70
CA TYR A 291 -0.08 13.41 1.62
C TYR A 291 -0.31 13.97 3.04
N LYS A 292 0.59 14.81 3.57
CA LYS A 292 0.36 15.50 4.85
C LYS A 292 -0.82 16.48 4.81
N THR A 293 -1.01 17.21 3.71
CA THR A 293 -2.17 18.10 3.54
C THR A 293 -3.47 17.31 3.53
N TYR A 294 -3.50 16.11 2.92
CA TYR A 294 -4.62 15.18 3.08
C TYR A 294 -4.84 14.80 4.57
N GLU A 295 -3.79 14.39 5.29
CA GLU A 295 -3.89 14.01 6.71
C GLU A 295 -4.32 15.17 7.63
N SER A 296 -4.00 16.42 7.30
CA SER A 296 -4.29 17.60 8.15
C SER A 296 -5.54 18.40 7.77
N GLU A 297 -5.99 18.36 6.52
CA GLU A 297 -7.14 19.16 6.04
C GLU A 297 -8.33 18.31 5.61
N VAL A 298 -8.11 17.16 4.95
CA VAL A 298 -9.18 16.35 4.35
C VAL A 298 -9.67 15.25 5.31
N LEU A 299 -8.72 14.47 5.84
CA LEU A 299 -9.01 13.34 6.72
C LEU A 299 -9.75 13.73 8.02
N PRO A 300 -9.48 14.88 8.69
CA PRO A 300 -10.22 15.27 9.89
C PRO A 300 -11.71 15.54 9.61
N ILE A 301 -12.03 16.25 8.52
CA ILE A 301 -13.42 16.55 8.13
C ILE A 301 -14.19 15.26 7.86
N TYR A 302 -13.59 14.33 7.11
CA TYR A 302 -14.16 13.01 6.85
C TYR A 302 -14.38 12.21 8.14
N ASN A 303 -13.35 12.11 9.00
CA ASN A 303 -13.43 11.32 10.24
C ASN A 303 -14.52 11.84 11.17
N SER A 304 -14.69 13.17 11.28
CA SER A 304 -15.76 13.76 12.08
C SER A 304 -17.16 13.42 11.55
N ILE A 305 -17.34 13.25 10.24
CA ILE A 305 -18.61 12.87 9.63
C ILE A 305 -18.85 11.35 9.72
N GLU A 306 -17.83 10.50 9.51
CA GLU A 306 -17.95 9.05 9.80
C GLU A 306 -18.10 8.77 11.30
N SER A 307 -17.77 9.73 12.19
CA SER A 307 -18.05 9.61 13.64
C SER A 307 -19.47 9.96 14.07
N MET A 308 -20.31 10.54 13.19
CA MET A 308 -21.71 10.89 13.49
C MET A 308 -22.61 9.64 13.56
N GLU A 309 -22.40 8.80 14.58
CA GLU A 309 -23.03 7.49 14.73
C GLU A 309 -24.56 7.57 14.71
N SER A 310 -25.14 8.65 15.26
CA SER A 310 -26.59 8.87 15.27
C SER A 310 -27.17 9.04 13.86
N LEU A 311 -26.44 9.72 12.97
CA LEU A 311 -26.89 10.05 11.63
C LEU A 311 -26.60 8.96 10.60
N LYS A 312 -25.78 7.95 10.91
CA LYS A 312 -25.29 6.94 9.95
C LYS A 312 -26.36 6.21 9.15
N LYS A 313 -27.59 6.09 9.67
CA LYS A 313 -28.72 5.52 8.93
C LYS A 313 -29.12 6.40 7.72
N HIS A 314 -29.07 7.71 7.89
CA HIS A 314 -29.47 8.72 6.92
C HIS A 314 -28.31 8.98 5.96
N ILE A 315 -27.17 9.45 6.48
CA ILE A 315 -26.03 9.93 5.69
C ILE A 315 -25.17 8.82 5.04
N ARG A 316 -25.64 7.56 5.03
CA ARG A 316 -24.89 6.39 4.55
C ARG A 316 -24.39 6.55 3.11
N LEU A 317 -25.23 7.08 2.22
CA LEU A 317 -24.85 7.29 0.81
C LEU A 317 -23.80 8.40 0.67
N ARG A 318 -23.92 9.47 1.47
CA ARG A 318 -22.96 10.58 1.50
C ARG A 318 -21.59 10.12 2.01
N ILE A 319 -21.56 9.31 3.07
CA ILE A 319 -20.31 8.67 3.53
C ILE A 319 -19.67 7.82 2.42
N ILE A 320 -20.44 7.11 1.58
CA ILE A 320 -19.90 6.33 0.46
C ILE A 320 -19.27 7.25 -0.60
N ASN A 321 -19.96 8.33 -1.02
CA ASN A 321 -19.42 9.32 -1.95
C ASN A 321 -18.11 9.94 -1.45
N MET A 322 -18.09 10.37 -0.17
CA MET A 322 -16.89 10.95 0.47
C MET A 322 -15.73 9.94 0.53
N ASN A 323 -16.02 8.65 0.75
CA ASN A 323 -15.01 7.59 0.66
C ASN A 323 -14.45 7.49 -0.76
N ASP A 324 -15.28 7.48 -1.80
CA ASP A 324 -14.81 7.36 -3.18
C ASP A 324 -13.94 8.57 -3.61
N ILE A 325 -14.29 9.80 -3.19
CA ILE A 325 -13.46 11.01 -3.38
C ILE A 325 -12.07 10.84 -2.74
N ILE A 326 -12.02 10.39 -1.48
CA ILE A 326 -10.76 10.22 -0.73
C ILE A 326 -9.94 9.05 -1.29
N VAL A 327 -10.60 7.96 -1.70
CA VAL A 327 -9.95 6.80 -2.30
C VAL A 327 -9.31 7.17 -3.65
N ASP A 328 -9.95 7.98 -4.48
CA ASP A 328 -9.34 8.49 -5.71
C ASP A 328 -8.18 9.45 -5.41
N LEU A 329 -8.31 10.37 -4.44
CA LEU A 329 -7.19 11.21 -3.97
C LEU A 329 -5.98 10.36 -3.55
N LEU A 330 -6.19 9.33 -2.72
CA LEU A 330 -5.14 8.43 -2.26
C LEU A 330 -4.53 7.60 -3.41
N LYS A 331 -5.32 7.10 -4.36
CA LYS A 331 -4.81 6.44 -5.58
C LYS A 331 -3.97 7.41 -6.44
N ARG A 332 -4.39 8.67 -6.61
CA ARG A 332 -3.65 9.69 -7.37
C ARG A 332 -2.32 10.08 -6.69
N ILE A 333 -2.31 10.21 -5.36
CA ILE A 333 -1.09 10.46 -4.57
C ILE A 333 -0.15 9.24 -4.62
N SER A 334 -0.67 8.01 -4.51
CA SER A 334 0.15 6.80 -4.52
C SER A 334 0.79 6.53 -5.90
N ILE A 335 0.06 6.79 -6.99
CA ILE A 335 0.61 6.78 -8.36
C ILE A 335 1.77 7.77 -8.51
N SER A 336 1.66 8.96 -7.89
CA SER A 336 2.73 9.97 -7.90
C SER A 336 3.95 9.49 -7.11
N TYR A 337 3.75 8.91 -5.91
CA TYR A 337 4.84 8.27 -5.15
C TYR A 337 5.50 7.10 -5.89
N HIS A 338 4.76 6.33 -6.69
CA HIS A 338 5.30 5.25 -7.51
C HIS A 338 6.17 5.80 -8.65
N ASN A 339 5.61 6.68 -9.49
CA ASN A 339 6.24 7.11 -10.73
C ASN A 339 7.40 8.10 -10.49
N ASP A 340 7.23 9.06 -9.59
CA ASP A 340 8.13 10.20 -9.44
C ASP A 340 9.12 10.04 -8.28
N ALA A 341 8.68 9.47 -7.15
CA ALA A 341 9.53 9.22 -5.99
C ALA A 341 10.15 7.81 -5.97
N LEU A 342 9.53 6.83 -6.65
CA LEU A 342 9.86 5.39 -6.58
C LEU A 342 9.94 4.89 -5.12
N ASP A 343 8.94 5.28 -4.32
CA ASP A 343 8.89 5.09 -2.87
C ASP A 343 7.83 4.04 -2.49
N TYR A 344 7.97 2.84 -3.06
CA TYR A 344 6.97 1.76 -3.04
C TYR A 344 6.41 1.41 -1.65
N GLU A 345 7.20 1.60 -0.59
CA GLU A 345 6.77 1.39 0.81
C GLU A 345 5.65 2.37 1.20
N LYS A 346 5.82 3.66 0.89
CA LYS A 346 4.77 4.66 1.12
C LYS A 346 3.60 4.51 0.14
N VAL A 347 3.85 4.04 -1.09
CA VAL A 347 2.77 3.65 -2.03
C VAL A 347 1.89 2.54 -1.42
N TYR A 348 2.50 1.51 -0.84
CA TYR A 348 1.80 0.39 -0.21
C TYR A 348 0.98 0.83 1.01
N GLU A 349 1.55 1.66 1.91
CA GLU A 349 0.81 2.26 3.04
C GLU A 349 -0.44 3.02 2.56
N ILE A 350 -0.29 3.91 1.57
CA ILE A 350 -1.38 4.75 1.06
C ILE A 350 -2.46 3.89 0.38
N LEU A 351 -2.08 2.85 -0.36
CA LEU A 351 -3.03 1.93 -0.97
C LEU A 351 -3.74 1.04 0.06
N LEU A 352 -3.12 0.70 1.19
CA LEU A 352 -3.83 0.03 2.29
C LEU A 352 -4.93 0.91 2.87
N SER A 353 -4.62 2.17 3.21
CA SER A 353 -5.64 3.11 3.72
C SER A 353 -6.77 3.33 2.70
N ALA A 354 -6.45 3.45 1.41
CA ALA A 354 -7.46 3.49 0.36
C ALA A 354 -8.30 2.19 0.27
N SER A 355 -7.68 1.03 0.47
CA SER A 355 -8.36 -0.27 0.50
C SER A 355 -9.26 -0.44 1.73
N GLU A 356 -8.98 0.23 2.85
CA GLU A 356 -9.82 0.21 4.05
C GLU A 356 -11.05 1.11 3.88
N LEU A 357 -10.86 2.32 3.36
CA LEU A 357 -11.93 3.28 3.04
C LEU A 357 -12.86 2.78 1.92
N ALA A 358 -12.33 2.13 0.87
CA ALA A 358 -13.11 1.63 -0.26
C ALA A 358 -14.23 0.66 0.19
N LYS A 359 -15.46 1.16 0.22
CA LYS A 359 -16.66 0.40 0.57
C LYS A 359 -17.18 -0.43 -0.62
N ASP A 360 -17.03 0.07 -1.86
CA ASP A 360 -17.40 -0.68 -3.07
C ASP A 360 -16.46 -1.88 -3.34
N THR A 361 -17.04 -2.97 -3.83
CA THR A 361 -16.37 -4.24 -4.10
C THR A 361 -15.54 -4.22 -5.39
N ILE A 362 -15.81 -3.34 -6.36
CA ILE A 362 -15.00 -3.19 -7.58
C ILE A 362 -13.78 -2.33 -7.26
N THR A 363 -13.98 -1.13 -6.71
CA THR A 363 -12.91 -0.21 -6.29
C THR A 363 -11.91 -0.89 -5.35
N LYS A 364 -12.39 -1.63 -4.35
CA LYS A 364 -11.53 -2.39 -3.42
C LYS A 364 -10.72 -3.50 -4.11
N LYS A 365 -11.28 -4.17 -5.13
CA LYS A 365 -10.56 -5.20 -5.92
C LYS A 365 -9.51 -4.59 -6.85
N GLU A 366 -9.76 -3.40 -7.41
CA GLU A 366 -8.73 -2.67 -8.16
C GLU A 366 -7.56 -2.31 -7.25
N ILE A 367 -7.82 -1.71 -6.09
CA ILE A 367 -6.78 -1.34 -5.12
C ILE A 367 -5.99 -2.57 -4.66
N GLN A 368 -6.65 -3.72 -4.43
CA GLN A 368 -5.96 -4.98 -4.10
C GLN A 368 -5.04 -5.48 -5.24
N LYS A 369 -5.42 -5.26 -6.50
CA LYS A 369 -4.56 -5.58 -7.66
C LYS A 369 -3.41 -4.58 -7.81
N ASP A 370 -3.65 -3.30 -7.52
CA ASP A 370 -2.62 -2.26 -7.50
C ASP A 370 -1.59 -2.57 -6.40
N ILE A 371 -2.04 -2.92 -5.18
CA ILE A 371 -1.20 -3.41 -4.08
C ILE A 371 -0.35 -4.60 -4.51
N GLN A 372 -0.93 -5.62 -5.14
CA GLN A 372 -0.17 -6.79 -5.64
C GLN A 372 0.91 -6.38 -6.66
N THR A 373 0.60 -5.41 -7.52
CA THR A 373 1.55 -4.87 -8.51
C THR A 373 2.70 -4.12 -7.82
N ILE A 374 2.40 -3.31 -6.81
CA ILE A 374 3.39 -2.57 -6.02
C ILE A 374 4.29 -3.52 -5.19
N VAL A 375 3.74 -4.60 -4.63
CA VAL A 375 4.51 -5.65 -3.95
C VAL A 375 5.52 -6.31 -4.89
N ILE A 376 5.13 -6.58 -6.14
CA ILE A 376 6.03 -7.14 -7.16
C ILE A 376 7.12 -6.13 -7.51
N ASN A 377 6.75 -4.90 -7.89
CA ASN A 377 7.69 -3.85 -8.29
C ASN A 377 8.69 -3.50 -7.17
N TYR A 378 8.24 -3.48 -5.90
CA TYR A 378 9.10 -3.27 -4.74
C TYR A 378 10.10 -4.41 -4.57
N GLY A 379 9.62 -5.65 -4.66
CA GLY A 379 10.45 -6.85 -4.59
C GLY A 379 11.51 -6.88 -5.68
N GLU A 380 11.14 -6.62 -6.94
CA GLU A 380 12.06 -6.51 -8.06
C GLU A 380 13.11 -5.41 -7.85
N ASN A 381 12.72 -4.22 -7.37
CA ASN A 381 13.66 -3.12 -7.14
C ASN A 381 14.59 -3.35 -5.92
N ILE A 382 14.19 -4.17 -4.94
CA ILE A 382 15.10 -4.62 -3.88
C ILE A 382 16.06 -5.68 -4.44
N LEU A 383 15.55 -6.68 -5.18
CA LEU A 383 16.35 -7.74 -5.79
C LEU A 383 17.39 -7.19 -6.77
N GLU A 384 17.06 -6.14 -7.53
CA GLU A 384 18.00 -5.45 -8.41
C GLU A 384 19.18 -4.87 -7.61
N LYS A 385 18.91 -4.09 -6.55
CA LYS A 385 19.96 -3.53 -5.68
C LYS A 385 20.79 -4.63 -5.01
N PHE A 386 20.12 -5.68 -4.55
CA PHE A 386 20.73 -6.82 -3.88
C PHE A 386 21.68 -7.60 -4.82
N ALA A 387 21.24 -7.85 -6.05
CA ALA A 387 22.06 -8.48 -7.09
C ALA A 387 23.22 -7.57 -7.54
N ILE A 388 23.01 -6.25 -7.60
CA ILE A 388 24.07 -5.28 -7.91
C ILE A 388 25.14 -5.29 -6.81
N GLU A 389 24.77 -5.28 -5.53
CA GLU A 389 25.74 -5.27 -4.42
C GLU A 389 26.53 -6.60 -4.35
N LEU A 390 25.84 -7.73 -4.47
CA LEU A 390 26.47 -9.05 -4.62
C LEU A 390 27.44 -9.10 -5.81
N LYS A 391 27.08 -8.50 -6.95
CA LYS A 391 27.95 -8.46 -8.13
C LYS A 391 29.18 -7.60 -7.91
N LYS A 392 29.09 -6.44 -7.25
CA LYS A 392 30.27 -5.60 -6.93
C LYS A 392 31.32 -6.39 -6.14
N ILE A 393 30.87 -7.17 -5.15
CA ILE A 393 31.77 -7.95 -4.29
C ILE A 393 32.43 -9.08 -5.10
N LEU A 394 31.72 -9.72 -6.03
CA LEU A 394 32.29 -10.71 -6.96
C LEU A 394 33.27 -10.07 -7.96
N ASP A 395 32.87 -8.98 -8.62
CA ASP A 395 33.72 -8.27 -9.59
C ASP A 395 35.04 -7.82 -8.95
N TRP A 396 34.98 -7.34 -7.70
CA TRP A 396 36.17 -6.96 -6.92
C TRP A 396 37.02 -8.16 -6.48
N LEU A 397 36.38 -9.24 -6.00
CA LEU A 397 37.06 -10.49 -5.63
C LEU A 397 37.82 -11.10 -6.81
N GLU A 398 37.22 -11.08 -8.00
CA GLU A 398 37.83 -11.53 -9.26
C GLU A 398 39.04 -10.65 -9.62
N GLU A 399 38.91 -9.32 -9.62
CA GLU A 399 40.01 -8.39 -9.93
C GLU A 399 41.19 -8.53 -8.95
N GLU A 400 40.95 -8.62 -7.64
CA GLU A 400 42.03 -8.73 -6.65
C GLU A 400 42.72 -10.10 -6.67
N ILE A 401 42.00 -11.20 -6.96
CA ILE A 401 42.60 -12.53 -7.08
C ILE A 401 43.48 -12.64 -8.34
N GLU A 402 43.04 -12.10 -9.48
CA GLU A 402 43.86 -12.06 -10.70
C GLU A 402 45.15 -11.23 -10.50
N ASN A 403 45.06 -10.11 -9.78
CA ASN A 403 46.21 -9.26 -9.46
C ASN A 403 47.22 -9.90 -8.49
N ASN A 404 46.81 -10.89 -7.68
CA ASN A 404 47.62 -11.50 -6.61
C ASN A 404 48.03 -12.96 -6.89
N ASP A 405 48.09 -13.37 -8.15
CA ASP A 405 48.13 -14.77 -8.59
C ASP A 405 49.14 -15.67 -7.86
N SER A 406 50.33 -15.16 -7.53
CA SER A 406 51.41 -15.93 -6.89
C SER A 406 51.40 -16.00 -5.35
N ASN A 407 50.46 -15.38 -4.62
CA ASN A 407 50.47 -15.36 -3.16
C ASN A 407 49.20 -15.92 -2.50
N LYS A 408 49.25 -17.20 -2.12
CA LYS A 408 48.20 -17.92 -1.38
C LYS A 408 47.76 -17.23 -0.08
N GLU A 409 48.69 -16.61 0.67
CA GLU A 409 48.32 -15.90 1.91
C GLU A 409 47.56 -14.59 1.64
N GLU A 410 47.74 -13.96 0.47
CA GLU A 410 46.96 -12.77 0.09
C GLU A 410 45.60 -13.15 -0.50
N LYS A 411 45.55 -14.15 -1.39
CA LYS A 411 44.29 -14.69 -1.93
C LYS A 411 43.31 -15.09 -0.78
N ILE A 412 43.81 -15.68 0.31
CA ILE A 412 43.00 -15.96 1.51
C ILE A 412 42.41 -14.68 2.13
N LYS A 413 43.21 -13.64 2.40
CA LYS A 413 42.72 -12.37 2.98
C LYS A 413 41.71 -11.67 2.10
N ILE A 414 41.87 -11.75 0.77
CA ILE A 414 40.94 -11.17 -0.20
C ILE A 414 39.58 -11.88 -0.10
N CYS A 415 39.55 -13.21 -0.01
CA CYS A 415 38.32 -13.96 0.26
C CYS A 415 37.71 -13.64 1.64
N ASP A 416 38.54 -13.49 2.69
CA ASP A 416 38.06 -13.16 4.04
C ASP A 416 37.40 -11.76 4.09
N GLU A 417 37.99 -10.76 3.42
CA GLU A 417 37.42 -9.42 3.31
C GLU A 417 36.19 -9.40 2.37
N ALA A 418 36.15 -10.23 1.32
CA ALA A 418 34.95 -10.42 0.49
C ALA A 418 33.79 -11.03 1.28
N TYR A 419 34.07 -12.00 2.16
CA TYR A 419 33.07 -12.56 3.08
C TYR A 419 32.56 -11.49 4.05
N LYS A 420 33.47 -10.69 4.63
CA LYS A 420 33.12 -9.58 5.53
C LYS A 420 32.29 -8.49 4.84
N LEU A 421 32.62 -8.10 3.62
CA LEU A 421 31.81 -7.16 2.82
C LEU A 421 30.40 -7.71 2.54
N TYR A 422 30.27 -9.02 2.35
CA TYR A 422 28.98 -9.69 2.26
C TYR A 422 28.19 -9.65 3.60
N GLU A 423 28.85 -9.91 4.74
CA GLU A 423 28.19 -9.80 6.05
C GLU A 423 27.78 -8.35 6.37
N GLU A 424 28.62 -7.36 6.07
CA GLU A 424 28.37 -5.95 6.34
C GLU A 424 27.29 -5.35 5.42
N ASN A 425 27.35 -5.59 4.10
CA ASN A 425 26.43 -4.95 3.14
C ASN A 425 25.19 -5.81 2.83
N VAL A 426 25.35 -7.13 2.65
CA VAL A 426 24.33 -7.98 2.01
C VAL A 426 23.43 -8.67 3.03
N VAL A 427 23.97 -9.15 4.15
CA VAL A 427 23.15 -9.82 5.18
C VAL A 427 22.10 -8.86 5.74
N SER A 428 22.44 -7.60 6.03
CA SER A 428 21.45 -6.62 6.49
C SER A 428 20.35 -6.33 5.46
N MET A 429 20.67 -6.33 4.16
CA MET A 429 19.66 -6.24 3.09
C MET A 429 18.78 -7.50 3.03
N TYR A 430 19.34 -8.68 3.25
CA TYR A 430 18.60 -9.94 3.28
C TYR A 430 17.67 -10.03 4.49
N GLU A 431 18.10 -9.57 5.66
CA GLU A 431 17.26 -9.46 6.85
C GLU A 431 16.09 -8.48 6.61
N GLN A 432 16.32 -7.36 5.93
CA GLN A 432 15.24 -6.44 5.52
C GLN A 432 14.26 -7.08 4.51
N ILE A 433 14.74 -7.95 3.61
CA ILE A 433 13.89 -8.76 2.71
C ILE A 433 13.02 -9.75 3.51
N CYS A 434 13.60 -10.40 4.52
CA CYS A 434 12.92 -11.42 5.33
C CYS A 434 11.99 -10.88 6.42
N THR A 435 12.09 -9.60 6.79
CA THR A 435 11.34 -9.00 7.92
C THR A 435 10.19 -8.08 7.52
N LYS A 436 10.09 -7.65 6.25
CA LYS A 436 8.96 -6.83 5.78
C LYS A 436 7.82 -7.70 5.26
N ASP A 437 6.69 -7.71 5.99
CA ASP A 437 5.46 -8.43 5.62
C ASP A 437 4.91 -8.10 4.21
N ILE A 438 5.31 -6.95 3.66
CA ILE A 438 5.00 -6.49 2.30
C ILE A 438 5.59 -7.44 1.24
N ILE A 439 6.73 -8.08 1.52
CA ILE A 439 7.55 -8.77 0.52
C ILE A 439 7.04 -10.20 0.30
N SER A 440 6.87 -10.59 -0.96
CA SER A 440 6.38 -11.93 -1.29
C SER A 440 7.42 -13.02 -1.00
N LYS A 441 6.97 -14.22 -0.65
CA LYS A 441 7.83 -15.40 -0.45
C LYS A 441 8.58 -15.83 -1.72
N GLU A 442 8.16 -15.36 -2.88
CA GLU A 442 8.88 -15.57 -4.13
C GLU A 442 10.11 -14.65 -4.22
N VAL A 443 10.01 -13.41 -3.73
CA VAL A 443 11.14 -12.48 -3.58
C VAL A 443 12.13 -12.96 -2.52
N GLU A 444 11.65 -13.42 -1.35
CA GLU A 444 12.48 -14.08 -0.32
C GLU A 444 13.32 -15.20 -0.94
N LYS A 445 12.66 -16.10 -1.69
CA LYS A 445 13.29 -17.24 -2.37
C LYS A 445 14.26 -16.82 -3.48
N ILE A 446 14.00 -15.75 -4.23
CA ILE A 446 14.95 -15.27 -5.25
C ILE A 446 16.20 -14.69 -4.57
N ALA A 447 16.04 -13.96 -3.45
CA ALA A 447 17.16 -13.46 -2.66
C ALA A 447 17.97 -14.62 -2.04
N GLU A 448 17.32 -15.65 -1.47
CA GLU A 448 17.95 -16.88 -0.98
C GLU A 448 18.80 -17.54 -2.08
N ASN A 449 18.25 -17.69 -3.29
CA ASN A 449 18.96 -18.25 -4.44
C ASN A 449 20.17 -17.41 -4.89
N LEU A 450 20.15 -16.08 -4.69
CA LEU A 450 21.27 -15.19 -5.00
C LEU A 450 22.38 -15.29 -3.95
N VAL A 451 22.03 -15.29 -2.66
CA VAL A 451 22.98 -15.53 -1.54
C VAL A 451 23.69 -16.87 -1.71
N VAL A 452 22.93 -17.95 -1.97
CA VAL A 452 23.51 -19.30 -2.14
C VAL A 452 24.47 -19.33 -3.33
N LYS A 453 24.17 -18.66 -4.44
CA LYS A 453 25.11 -18.57 -5.59
C LYS A 453 26.40 -17.84 -5.22
N PHE A 454 26.29 -16.69 -4.55
CA PHE A 454 27.46 -15.91 -4.13
C PHE A 454 28.37 -16.69 -3.17
N ILE A 455 27.83 -17.23 -2.08
CA ILE A 455 28.65 -17.96 -1.09
C ILE A 455 29.20 -19.26 -1.71
N ARG A 456 28.48 -19.90 -2.65
CA ARG A 456 29.02 -21.02 -3.44
C ARG A 456 30.22 -20.60 -4.30
N GLN A 457 30.15 -19.47 -5.01
CA GLN A 457 31.29 -18.95 -5.77
C GLN A 457 32.47 -18.62 -4.84
N LEU A 458 32.24 -17.94 -3.72
CA LEU A 458 33.26 -17.64 -2.71
C LEU A 458 33.91 -18.90 -2.14
N ALA A 459 33.12 -19.95 -1.83
CA ALA A 459 33.63 -21.25 -1.40
C ALA A 459 34.47 -21.94 -2.49
N VAL A 460 34.15 -21.73 -3.78
CA VAL A 460 34.97 -22.18 -4.92
C VAL A 460 36.28 -21.40 -5.03
N TYR A 461 36.31 -20.09 -4.72
CA TYR A 461 37.56 -19.32 -4.64
C TYR A 461 38.46 -19.80 -3.49
N TYR A 462 37.90 -19.98 -2.28
CA TYR A 462 38.63 -20.60 -1.16
C TYR A 462 39.19 -21.99 -1.51
N HIS A 463 38.47 -22.75 -2.34
CA HIS A 463 38.86 -24.11 -2.75
C HIS A 463 39.97 -24.13 -3.81
N ASN A 464 39.72 -23.50 -4.96
CA ASN A 464 40.59 -23.58 -6.13
C ASN A 464 41.78 -22.62 -6.05
N GLU A 465 41.54 -21.37 -5.69
CA GLU A 465 42.53 -20.29 -5.77
C GLU A 465 43.35 -20.14 -4.48
N CYS A 466 42.73 -20.45 -3.34
CA CYS A 466 43.38 -20.38 -2.04
C CYS A 466 43.86 -21.73 -1.49
N GLU A 467 43.43 -22.87 -2.05
CA GLU A 467 43.63 -24.21 -1.47
C GLU A 467 43.33 -24.26 0.06
N TYR A 468 42.29 -23.53 0.50
CA TYR A 468 41.89 -23.38 1.91
C TYR A 468 40.56 -24.10 2.16
N TYR A 469 40.64 -25.42 2.03
CA TYR A 469 39.50 -26.35 2.11
C TYR A 469 38.66 -26.18 3.38
N GLU A 470 39.27 -25.91 4.54
CA GLU A 470 38.56 -25.74 5.80
C GLU A 470 37.53 -24.58 5.75
N ALA A 471 37.90 -23.45 5.15
CA ALA A 471 36.99 -22.31 5.00
C ALA A 471 35.87 -22.61 3.97
N SER A 472 36.22 -23.23 2.85
CA SER A 472 35.26 -23.68 1.82
C SER A 472 34.21 -24.65 2.40
N ILE A 473 34.67 -25.64 3.17
CA ILE A 473 33.81 -26.61 3.87
C ILE A 473 32.89 -25.91 4.88
N HIS A 474 33.41 -24.97 5.67
CA HIS A 474 32.61 -24.23 6.65
C HIS A 474 31.49 -23.43 5.98
N LEU A 475 31.79 -22.68 4.93
CA LEU A 475 30.80 -21.90 4.18
C LEU A 475 29.71 -22.78 3.54
N LEU A 476 30.09 -23.91 2.94
CA LEU A 476 29.13 -24.85 2.37
C LEU A 476 28.24 -25.50 3.45
N GLN A 477 28.80 -25.84 4.62
CA GLN A 477 28.02 -26.35 5.76
C GLN A 477 27.05 -25.31 6.33
N GLN A 478 27.48 -24.04 6.44
CA GLN A 478 26.65 -22.92 6.89
C GLN A 478 25.50 -22.63 5.90
N LEU A 479 25.74 -22.74 4.60
CA LEU A 479 24.69 -22.70 3.57
C LEU A 479 23.71 -23.88 3.69
N ILE A 480 24.19 -25.11 3.84
CA ILE A 480 23.35 -26.31 3.94
C ILE A 480 22.47 -26.27 5.21
N TYR A 481 22.96 -25.68 6.29
CA TYR A 481 22.19 -25.50 7.53
C TYR A 481 21.11 -24.42 7.43
N SER A 482 21.32 -23.37 6.62
CA SER A 482 20.41 -22.21 6.51
C SER A 482 19.42 -22.28 5.34
N SER A 483 19.76 -22.98 4.25
CA SER A 483 18.95 -23.09 3.05
C SER A 483 17.68 -23.92 3.26
N LYS A 484 16.53 -23.33 2.91
CA LYS A 484 15.20 -23.97 2.89
C LYS A 484 14.94 -24.67 1.55
N ASN A 485 15.64 -24.27 0.49
CA ASN A 485 15.40 -24.73 -0.87
C ASN A 485 16.03 -26.12 -1.14
N LYS A 486 15.19 -27.17 -1.16
CA LYS A 486 15.60 -28.56 -1.40
C LYS A 486 16.46 -28.78 -2.65
N GLY A 487 16.18 -28.08 -3.76
CA GLY A 487 16.97 -28.22 -4.99
C GLY A 487 18.41 -27.72 -4.81
N LEU A 488 18.58 -26.61 -4.10
CA LEU A 488 19.91 -26.10 -3.76
C LEU A 488 20.62 -26.96 -2.72
N LEU A 489 19.89 -27.58 -1.78
CA LEU A 489 20.49 -28.51 -0.82
C LEU A 489 21.13 -29.73 -1.52
N GLU A 490 20.54 -30.28 -2.57
CA GLU A 490 21.15 -31.38 -3.34
C GLU A 490 22.43 -30.94 -4.07
N GLU A 491 22.46 -29.75 -4.67
CA GLU A 491 23.67 -29.21 -5.28
C GLU A 491 24.78 -28.90 -4.25
N LEU A 492 24.44 -28.25 -3.15
CA LEU A 492 25.40 -27.87 -2.10
C LEU A 492 26.02 -29.08 -1.39
N ASN A 493 25.23 -30.13 -1.13
CA ASN A 493 25.79 -31.37 -0.55
C ASN A 493 26.78 -32.05 -1.50
N LYS A 494 26.54 -31.99 -2.82
CA LYS A 494 27.47 -32.53 -3.83
C LYS A 494 28.75 -31.70 -3.92
N ASP A 495 28.66 -30.37 -3.87
CA ASP A 495 29.86 -29.52 -3.82
C ASP A 495 30.66 -29.79 -2.54
N LEU A 496 29.99 -29.93 -1.39
CA LEU A 496 30.60 -30.28 -0.12
C LEU A 496 31.28 -31.66 -0.17
N GLU A 497 30.69 -32.65 -0.83
CA GLU A 497 31.31 -33.97 -1.06
C GLU A 497 32.63 -33.84 -1.85
N ILE A 498 32.62 -33.07 -2.95
CA ILE A 498 33.80 -32.83 -3.80
C ILE A 498 34.91 -32.10 -3.02
N VAL A 499 34.58 -31.04 -2.28
CA VAL A 499 35.57 -30.28 -1.49
C VAL A 499 36.15 -31.15 -0.37
N ASN A 500 35.35 -32.01 0.28
CA ASN A 500 35.86 -32.96 1.27
C ASN A 500 36.77 -34.02 0.65
N GLU A 501 36.44 -34.57 -0.53
CA GLU A 501 37.32 -35.54 -1.21
C GLU A 501 38.69 -34.92 -1.51
N HIS A 502 38.70 -33.72 -2.11
CA HIS A 502 39.92 -32.98 -2.41
C HIS A 502 40.69 -32.59 -1.13
N PHE A 503 40.00 -32.25 -0.03
CA PHE A 503 40.64 -31.94 1.26
C PHE A 503 41.38 -33.15 1.83
N GLU A 504 40.77 -34.33 1.79
CA GLU A 504 41.41 -35.58 2.21
C GLU A 504 42.58 -35.96 1.29
N GLN A 505 42.45 -35.78 -0.02
CA GLN A 505 43.58 -35.94 -0.97
C GLN A 505 44.73 -34.96 -0.65
N TYR A 506 44.43 -33.69 -0.32
CA TYR A 506 45.43 -32.69 0.06
C TYR A 506 46.13 -33.03 1.39
N LYS A 507 45.40 -33.50 2.41
CA LYS A 507 46.00 -34.01 3.66
C LYS A 507 46.98 -35.15 3.37
N GLU A 508 46.58 -36.12 2.55
CA GLU A 508 47.44 -37.25 2.18
C GLU A 508 48.69 -36.81 1.41
N GLN A 509 48.56 -35.86 0.47
CA GLN A 509 49.72 -35.28 -0.22
C GLN A 509 50.64 -34.52 0.75
N LYS A 510 50.11 -33.69 1.64
CA LYS A 510 50.87 -32.90 2.62
C LYS A 510 51.68 -33.80 3.57
N LEU A 511 51.04 -34.82 4.14
CA LEU A 511 51.69 -35.81 5.01
C LEU A 511 52.72 -36.64 4.23
N PHE A 512 52.45 -36.96 2.96
CA PHE A 512 53.41 -37.63 2.08
C PHE A 512 54.65 -36.79 1.81
N TYR A 513 54.50 -35.48 1.56
CA TYR A 513 55.64 -34.59 1.39
C TYR A 513 56.48 -34.48 2.67
N GLU A 514 55.86 -34.44 3.85
CA GLU A 514 56.60 -34.45 5.13
C GLU A 514 57.41 -35.75 5.32
N ILE A 515 56.77 -36.91 5.09
CA ILE A 515 57.48 -38.21 5.09
C ILE A 515 58.61 -38.19 4.06
N SER A 516 58.34 -37.73 2.83
CA SER A 516 59.29 -37.67 1.71
C SER A 516 60.53 -36.80 2.05
N ASP A 517 60.35 -35.64 2.69
CA ASP A 517 61.46 -34.74 3.05
C ASP A 517 62.24 -35.22 4.28
N LYS A 518 61.58 -35.76 5.30
CA LYS A 518 62.26 -36.50 6.38
C LYS A 518 63.09 -37.65 5.80
N CYS A 519 62.51 -38.44 4.89
CA CYS A 519 63.20 -39.49 4.16
C CYS A 519 64.42 -38.99 3.36
N LYS A 520 64.30 -37.90 2.58
CA LYS A 520 65.43 -37.29 1.84
C LYS A 520 66.56 -36.85 2.78
N ASN A 521 66.22 -36.27 3.93
CA ASN A 521 67.19 -35.84 4.94
C ASN A 521 67.94 -37.02 5.57
N ILE A 522 67.23 -38.08 5.98
CA ILE A 522 67.86 -39.31 6.47
C ILE A 522 68.77 -39.94 5.39
N GLN A 523 68.30 -40.02 4.14
CA GLN A 523 69.09 -40.58 3.03
C GLN A 523 70.37 -39.78 2.76
N LYS A 524 70.32 -38.44 2.90
CA LYS A 524 71.50 -37.56 2.81
C LYS A 524 72.53 -37.92 3.91
N ILE A 525 72.09 -38.11 5.15
CA ILE A 525 72.96 -38.50 6.28
C ILE A 525 73.58 -39.89 6.03
N ILE A 526 72.81 -40.87 5.53
CA ILE A 526 73.33 -42.21 5.16
C ILE A 526 74.40 -42.11 4.06
N ASN A 527 74.18 -41.27 3.05
CA ASN A 527 75.15 -41.04 1.98
C ASN A 527 76.47 -40.44 2.51
N ASP A 528 76.39 -39.53 3.49
CA ASP A 528 77.58 -38.92 4.11
C ASP A 528 78.31 -39.89 5.05
N ILE A 529 77.59 -40.75 5.79
CA ILE A 529 78.17 -41.89 6.54
C ILE A 529 78.87 -42.86 5.58
N THR A 530 78.30 -43.08 4.39
CA THR A 530 78.84 -44.03 3.41
C THR A 530 80.13 -43.53 2.78
N LYS A 531 80.27 -42.22 2.55
CA LYS A 531 81.46 -41.59 1.95
C LYS A 531 82.59 -41.32 2.94
N ASN A 532 82.28 -40.91 4.18
CA ASN A 532 83.29 -40.38 5.11
C ASN A 532 83.89 -41.43 6.05
N LYS A 533 85.18 -41.28 6.37
CA LYS A 533 85.89 -42.11 7.38
C LYS A 533 85.62 -41.61 8.80
N TYR A 534 84.38 -41.79 9.28
CA TYR A 534 84.06 -41.59 10.70
C TYR A 534 84.62 -42.73 11.57
N LYS A 535 84.79 -42.48 12.87
CA LYS A 535 85.01 -43.56 13.86
C LYS A 535 83.76 -44.42 13.98
N GLU A 536 83.94 -45.72 14.11
CA GLU A 536 82.88 -46.74 14.18
C GLU A 536 81.81 -46.42 15.22
N GLU A 537 82.19 -46.06 16.46
CA GLU A 537 81.27 -45.63 17.54
C GLU A 537 80.34 -44.48 17.11
N LYS A 538 80.84 -43.53 16.32
CA LYS A 538 80.04 -42.39 15.82
C LYS A 538 79.09 -42.86 14.72
N ILE A 539 79.50 -43.80 13.86
CA ILE A 539 78.64 -44.43 12.86
C ILE A 539 77.50 -45.18 13.56
N ILE A 540 77.82 -46.06 14.52
CA ILE A 540 76.84 -46.79 15.33
C ILE A 540 75.84 -45.83 15.98
N LYS A 541 76.31 -44.79 16.68
CA LYS A 541 75.43 -43.82 17.34
C LYS A 541 74.52 -43.09 16.34
N THR A 542 75.05 -42.66 15.20
CA THR A 542 74.26 -41.95 14.20
C THR A 542 73.23 -42.88 13.55
N LEU A 543 73.59 -44.11 13.18
CA LEU A 543 72.65 -45.06 12.58
C LEU A 543 71.55 -45.51 13.56
N ASN A 544 71.84 -45.70 14.86
CA ASN A 544 70.80 -45.94 15.86
C ASN A 544 69.84 -44.74 15.97
N ASN A 545 70.38 -43.51 15.94
CA ASN A 545 69.54 -42.30 15.98
C ASN A 545 68.61 -42.22 14.76
N LEU A 546 69.08 -42.56 13.55
CA LEU A 546 68.24 -42.58 12.34
C LEU A 546 67.13 -43.65 12.41
N ILE A 547 67.38 -44.81 13.05
CA ILE A 547 66.30 -45.79 13.31
C ILE A 547 65.25 -45.21 14.26
N ASN A 548 65.70 -44.53 15.33
CA ASN A 548 64.78 -43.90 16.28
C ASN A 548 63.98 -42.75 15.63
N GLU A 549 64.60 -41.99 14.72
CA GLU A 549 63.95 -40.93 13.92
C GLU A 549 62.86 -41.53 12.99
N VAL A 550 63.16 -42.62 12.28
CA VAL A 550 62.13 -43.36 11.52
C VAL A 550 61.02 -43.88 12.44
N HIS A 551 61.36 -44.43 13.61
CA HIS A 551 60.40 -45.08 14.51
C HIS A 551 59.50 -44.10 15.28
N ASN A 552 60.02 -42.94 15.67
CA ASN A 552 59.31 -41.96 16.49
C ASN A 552 58.70 -40.82 15.67
N ASP A 553 59.37 -40.40 14.58
CA ASP A 553 59.07 -39.14 13.88
C ASP A 553 58.53 -39.35 12.45
N ILE A 554 58.52 -40.58 11.93
CA ILE A 554 58.01 -40.93 10.58
C ILE A 554 56.93 -42.02 10.63
N ILE A 555 57.16 -43.12 11.34
CA ILE A 555 56.20 -44.23 11.44
C ILE A 555 54.84 -43.77 12.04
N PRO A 556 54.77 -42.93 13.09
CA PRO A 556 53.50 -42.39 13.58
C PRO A 556 52.79 -41.42 12.63
N ILE A 557 53.46 -40.96 11.57
CA ILE A 557 52.85 -40.18 10.47
C ILE A 557 52.32 -41.14 9.40
N LEU A 558 53.05 -42.21 9.07
CA LEU A 558 52.56 -43.26 8.19
C LEU A 558 51.33 -43.97 8.79
N ASP A 559 51.31 -44.22 10.10
CA ASP A 559 50.19 -44.89 10.77
C ASP A 559 48.88 -44.08 10.67
N GLN A 560 48.93 -42.75 10.49
CA GLN A 560 47.75 -41.91 10.23
C GLN A 560 47.10 -42.18 8.86
N PHE A 561 47.82 -42.77 7.89
CA PHE A 561 47.26 -43.20 6.60
C PHE A 561 46.67 -44.62 6.64
N ARG A 562 47.01 -45.42 7.66
CA ARG A 562 47.05 -46.88 7.55
C ARG A 562 45.67 -47.55 7.41
N GLU A 563 44.61 -46.81 7.70
CA GLU A 563 43.21 -47.25 7.59
C GLU A 563 42.61 -47.03 6.18
N LYS A 564 43.24 -46.24 5.30
CA LYS A 564 42.68 -45.82 4.00
C LYS A 564 43.15 -46.62 2.76
N ASP A 565 44.19 -47.45 2.91
CA ASP A 565 44.80 -48.25 1.82
C ASP A 565 45.14 -47.49 0.52
N SER A 566 45.49 -46.20 0.63
CA SER A 566 45.73 -45.35 -0.55
C SER A 566 47.08 -45.64 -1.23
N ASN A 567 47.16 -45.32 -2.53
CA ASN A 567 48.40 -45.47 -3.31
C ASN A 567 49.53 -44.61 -2.73
N ILE A 568 49.21 -43.44 -2.17
CA ILE A 568 50.15 -42.54 -1.49
C ILE A 568 50.75 -43.22 -0.24
N CYS A 569 49.91 -43.88 0.57
CA CYS A 569 50.36 -44.67 1.73
C CYS A 569 51.38 -45.76 1.33
N CYS A 570 51.17 -46.45 0.21
CA CYS A 570 52.11 -47.44 -0.30
C CYS A 570 53.47 -46.83 -0.68
N ILE A 571 53.49 -45.70 -1.41
CA ILE A 571 54.73 -45.01 -1.81
C ILE A 571 55.48 -44.46 -0.58
N ALA A 572 54.76 -43.99 0.44
CA ALA A 572 55.34 -43.59 1.74
C ALA A 572 55.98 -44.79 2.46
N SER A 573 55.26 -45.91 2.58
CA SER A 573 55.75 -47.18 3.14
C SER A 573 57.03 -47.66 2.44
N ASP A 574 57.04 -47.66 1.11
CA ASP A 574 58.20 -48.09 0.31
C ASP A 574 59.39 -47.13 0.44
N SER A 575 59.15 -45.83 0.63
CA SER A 575 60.21 -44.84 0.90
C SER A 575 60.87 -45.11 2.25
N ILE A 576 60.09 -45.45 3.27
CA ILE A 576 60.56 -45.84 4.60
C ILE A 576 61.32 -47.17 4.54
N ALA A 577 60.78 -48.18 3.84
CA ALA A 577 61.42 -49.47 3.63
C ALA A 577 62.77 -49.34 2.91
N ALA A 578 62.85 -48.50 1.87
CA ALA A 578 64.09 -48.25 1.13
C ALA A 578 65.18 -47.61 2.01
N ILE A 579 64.78 -46.73 2.93
CA ILE A 579 65.71 -46.08 3.87
C ILE A 579 66.14 -47.01 5.00
N LEU A 580 65.22 -47.78 5.61
CA LEU A 580 65.58 -48.79 6.61
C LEU A 580 66.54 -49.84 6.01
N ARG A 581 66.30 -50.28 4.78
CA ARG A 581 67.25 -51.09 3.99
C ARG A 581 68.60 -50.40 3.87
N ASN A 582 68.65 -49.12 3.48
CA ASN A 582 69.92 -48.38 3.34
C ASN A 582 70.65 -48.16 4.69
N ILE A 583 69.94 -47.98 5.80
CA ILE A 583 70.50 -47.96 7.16
C ILE A 583 71.10 -49.33 7.50
N SER A 584 70.41 -50.43 7.19
CA SER A 584 70.92 -51.78 7.39
C SER A 584 72.20 -52.05 6.59
N ILE A 585 72.20 -51.68 5.31
CA ILE A 585 73.37 -51.78 4.42
C ILE A 585 74.55 -50.98 5.00
N ALA A 586 74.29 -49.84 5.67
CA ALA A 586 75.32 -49.08 6.37
C ALA A 586 75.83 -49.79 7.64
N PHE A 587 74.95 -50.37 8.47
CA PHE A 587 75.37 -51.20 9.62
C PHE A 587 76.26 -52.37 9.18
N TYR A 588 75.83 -53.12 8.16
CA TYR A 588 76.59 -54.23 7.60
C TYR A 588 77.95 -53.78 7.05
N ASN A 589 78.00 -52.83 6.11
CA ASN A 589 79.23 -52.45 5.41
C ASN A 589 80.19 -51.52 6.19
N LYS A 590 79.74 -50.83 7.24
CA LYS A 590 80.56 -49.86 7.99
C LYS A 590 80.85 -50.25 9.43
N VAL A 591 80.09 -51.18 10.01
CA VAL A 591 80.24 -51.65 11.40
C VAL A 591 80.42 -53.17 11.46
N GLY A 592 79.77 -53.92 10.57
CA GLY A 592 79.70 -55.38 10.67
C GLY A 592 78.69 -55.87 11.72
N ASP A 593 77.80 -55.00 12.22
CA ASP A 593 76.72 -55.37 13.15
C ASP A 593 75.61 -56.12 12.38
N LEU A 594 75.86 -57.41 12.14
CA LEU A 594 74.92 -58.34 11.50
C LEU A 594 73.57 -58.42 12.23
N SER A 595 73.58 -58.23 13.56
CA SER A 595 72.36 -58.32 14.38
C SER A 595 71.43 -57.14 14.10
N LYS A 596 71.94 -55.90 14.21
CA LYS A 596 71.15 -54.72 13.89
C LYS A 596 70.82 -54.63 12.41
N SER A 597 71.73 -55.05 11.54
CA SER A 597 71.47 -55.10 10.10
C SER A 597 70.25 -55.99 9.79
N LEU A 598 70.18 -57.20 10.35
CA LEU A 598 69.02 -58.08 10.15
C LEU A 598 67.74 -57.50 10.76
N VAL A 599 67.77 -57.03 12.02
CA VAL A 599 66.60 -56.39 12.67
C VAL A 599 66.08 -55.18 11.88
N THR A 600 66.97 -54.39 11.27
CA THR A 600 66.59 -53.23 10.45
C THR A 600 66.03 -53.66 9.08
N LEU A 601 66.46 -54.79 8.52
CA LEU A 601 65.88 -55.36 7.30
C LEU A 601 64.52 -56.02 7.56
N ASP A 602 64.33 -56.68 8.70
CA ASP A 602 63.02 -57.21 9.11
C ASP A 602 62.02 -56.05 9.28
N LEU A 603 62.44 -54.93 9.90
CA LEU A 603 61.63 -53.71 9.98
C LEU A 603 61.39 -53.10 8.59
N ALA A 604 62.40 -53.02 7.72
CA ALA A 604 62.24 -52.57 6.34
C ALA A 604 61.22 -53.42 5.57
N PHE A 605 61.22 -54.73 5.77
CA PHE A 605 60.30 -55.66 5.14
C PHE A 605 58.84 -55.45 5.60
N MET A 606 58.62 -55.11 6.87
CA MET A 606 57.26 -54.80 7.39
C MET A 606 56.60 -53.59 6.72
N PHE A 607 57.38 -52.63 6.23
CA PHE A 607 56.89 -51.45 5.48
C PHE A 607 56.98 -51.62 3.97
N CYS A 608 57.48 -52.75 3.46
CA CYS A 608 57.68 -52.92 2.02
C CYS A 608 56.39 -53.40 1.33
N LYS A 609 55.91 -52.62 0.37
CA LYS A 609 54.74 -52.92 -0.48
C LYS A 609 55.16 -53.21 -1.92
N ASN A 610 56.19 -52.52 -2.43
CA ASN A 610 56.78 -52.73 -3.74
C ASN A 610 57.48 -54.10 -3.81
N LYS A 611 57.00 -54.95 -4.72
CA LYS A 611 57.50 -56.32 -4.90
C LYS A 611 59.01 -56.38 -5.20
N GLU A 612 59.54 -55.50 -6.03
CA GLU A 612 60.98 -55.52 -6.33
C GLU A 612 61.84 -55.09 -5.13
N LEU A 613 61.38 -54.12 -4.35
CA LEU A 613 62.05 -53.70 -3.13
C LEU A 613 62.01 -54.83 -2.09
N ALA A 614 60.88 -55.53 -1.97
CA ALA A 614 60.73 -56.71 -1.12
C ALA A 614 61.66 -57.84 -1.56
N GLU A 615 61.78 -58.12 -2.86
CA GLU A 615 62.74 -59.09 -3.40
C GLU A 615 64.20 -58.69 -3.12
N LYS A 616 64.55 -57.40 -3.27
CA LYS A 616 65.89 -56.86 -2.93
C LYS A 616 66.19 -57.01 -1.43
N ILE A 617 65.25 -56.64 -0.56
CA ILE A 617 65.34 -56.85 0.90
C ILE A 617 65.52 -58.34 1.23
N ILE A 618 64.71 -59.23 0.65
CA ILE A 618 64.83 -60.69 0.85
C ILE A 618 66.18 -61.20 0.40
N MET A 619 66.72 -60.74 -0.74
CA MET A 619 68.05 -61.14 -1.21
C MET A 619 69.17 -60.68 -0.28
N GLU A 620 69.09 -59.46 0.25
CA GLU A 620 70.08 -58.89 1.18
C GLU A 620 69.97 -59.54 2.57
N THR A 621 68.77 -59.69 3.12
CA THR A 621 68.52 -60.48 4.32
C THR A 621 69.05 -61.89 4.16
N ASN A 622 68.89 -62.54 3.01
CA ASN A 622 69.47 -63.86 2.76
C ASN A 622 71.00 -63.84 2.67
N SER A 623 71.65 -62.85 2.03
CA SER A 623 73.11 -62.81 1.96
C SER A 623 73.74 -62.55 3.34
N ILE A 624 73.19 -61.60 4.09
CA ILE A 624 73.61 -61.26 5.46
C ILE A 624 73.29 -62.40 6.42
N THR A 625 72.15 -63.08 6.23
CA THR A 625 71.80 -64.31 6.97
C THR A 625 72.70 -65.48 6.59
N ILE A 626 73.16 -65.60 5.34
CA ILE A 626 74.12 -66.64 4.92
C ILE A 626 75.49 -66.36 5.52
N GLU A 627 75.94 -65.10 5.61
CA GLU A 627 77.21 -64.77 6.25
C GLU A 627 77.14 -64.93 7.78
N SER A 628 76.06 -64.46 8.41
CA SER A 628 75.70 -64.80 9.80
C SER A 628 75.64 -66.31 10.02
N LYS A 629 75.11 -67.08 9.06
CA LYS A 629 75.11 -68.56 9.05
C LYS A 629 76.43 -69.19 8.63
N ASN A 630 77.41 -68.45 8.11
CA ASN A 630 78.78 -68.97 7.91
C ASN A 630 79.62 -68.74 9.17
N GLN A 631 79.38 -67.64 9.89
CA GLN A 631 79.88 -67.45 11.26
C GLN A 631 79.26 -68.47 12.22
N THR A 632 77.93 -68.69 12.16
CA THR A 632 77.23 -69.59 13.10
C THR A 632 77.19 -71.06 12.67
N ASN A 633 77.03 -71.44 11.39
CA ASN A 633 77.12 -72.84 10.92
C ASN A 633 78.54 -73.40 10.78
N LYS A 634 79.55 -72.69 11.32
CA LYS A 634 80.70 -73.39 11.92
C LYS A 634 80.25 -74.34 13.05
N ASN A 635 79.04 -74.13 13.59
CA ASN A 635 78.28 -75.02 14.46
C ASN A 635 76.92 -75.41 13.83
N LYS A 636 76.66 -76.70 13.66
CA LYS A 636 75.32 -77.28 13.41
C LYS A 636 74.71 -77.05 12.01
N SER A 637 75.32 -77.72 11.03
CA SER A 637 74.53 -78.49 10.06
C SER A 637 73.39 -79.27 10.75
N ASN A 638 72.15 -79.19 10.24
CA ASN A 638 71.38 -80.30 9.64
C ASN A 638 69.90 -79.90 9.43
N LYS A 639 69.16 -80.73 8.67
CA LYS A 639 67.70 -80.94 8.62
C LYS A 639 66.78 -80.06 7.74
N TYR A 640 66.51 -80.62 6.56
CA TYR A 640 65.20 -80.74 5.85
C TYR A 640 64.48 -79.47 5.29
N PHE A 641 63.50 -79.55 4.37
CA PHE A 641 63.34 -80.35 3.12
C PHE A 641 62.04 -79.96 2.36
N LYS A 642 62.14 -79.66 1.06
CA LYS A 642 61.11 -79.80 -0.01
C LYS A 642 59.78 -78.98 0.00
N ARG A 643 59.45 -78.48 -1.21
CA ARG A 643 58.13 -78.13 -1.80
C ARG A 643 57.51 -76.76 -1.39
N PHE A 644 56.58 -76.14 -2.15
CA PHE A 644 55.85 -76.55 -3.39
C PHE A 644 56.00 -75.53 -4.57
N PHE A 645 55.04 -75.39 -5.51
CA PHE A 645 55.22 -74.91 -6.91
C PHE A 645 54.13 -73.90 -7.42
N ILE A 646 54.47 -73.10 -8.45
CA ILE A 646 53.66 -72.64 -9.63
C ILE A 646 52.63 -71.46 -9.55
N ALA A 647 52.94 -70.37 -10.30
CA ALA A 647 52.20 -69.61 -11.38
C ALA A 647 50.66 -69.29 -11.32
N ALA A 648 50.04 -68.39 -12.13
CA ALA A 648 50.37 -67.09 -12.80
C ALA A 648 49.15 -66.56 -13.66
N PHE A 649 49.28 -65.41 -14.37
CA PHE A 649 48.44 -64.86 -15.50
C PHE A 649 47.03 -64.22 -15.20
N ILE A 650 46.37 -63.36 -16.05
CA ILE A 650 46.78 -62.17 -16.88
C ILE A 650 45.58 -61.41 -17.60
N ILE A 651 45.60 -60.06 -17.66
CA ILE A 651 45.21 -59.08 -18.76
C ILE A 651 43.75 -58.74 -19.27
N PHE A 652 43.54 -57.41 -19.47
CA PHE A 652 42.70 -56.57 -20.42
C PHE A 652 41.17 -56.67 -20.64
N GLY A 653 40.59 -55.51 -20.99
CA GLY A 653 39.43 -55.34 -21.89
C GLY A 653 38.96 -53.87 -22.07
N LEU A 654 39.03 -53.28 -23.28
CA LEU A 654 38.75 -51.85 -23.57
C LEU A 654 38.09 -51.69 -24.96
N PHE A 655 37.04 -50.87 -25.15
CA PHE A 655 36.84 -49.89 -26.27
C PHE A 655 35.51 -49.09 -26.26
N LEU A 656 35.37 -48.13 -27.20
CA LEU A 656 34.37 -47.04 -27.35
C LEU A 656 33.50 -47.14 -28.64
N LEU A 657 32.39 -46.34 -28.77
CA LEU A 657 32.16 -45.26 -29.79
C LEU A 657 30.69 -44.92 -30.21
N ILE A 658 30.46 -43.64 -30.64
CA ILE A 658 29.49 -43.11 -31.67
C ILE A 658 27.97 -42.99 -31.26
N ASN A 659 27.10 -42.02 -31.70
CA ASN A 659 26.93 -41.22 -32.95
C ASN A 659 26.28 -39.77 -32.81
N ILE A 660 25.81 -39.14 -33.92
CA ILE A 660 25.57 -37.68 -34.17
C ILE A 660 24.15 -37.30 -34.73
N ASN A 661 23.66 -36.04 -34.58
CA ASN A 661 22.78 -35.21 -35.49
C ASN A 661 22.29 -33.88 -34.80
N ASP A 662 21.34 -33.05 -35.29
CA ASP A 662 21.25 -32.11 -36.48
C ASP A 662 19.81 -31.45 -36.50
N THR A 663 19.39 -30.24 -36.98
CA THR A 663 19.92 -28.92 -37.44
C THR A 663 18.78 -27.82 -37.40
N PRO A 664 19.02 -26.48 -37.61
CA PRO A 664 18.08 -25.37 -37.27
C PRO A 664 17.47 -24.55 -38.45
N ASN A 665 16.66 -23.49 -38.19
CA ASN A 665 16.49 -22.32 -39.09
C ASN A 665 15.89 -21.01 -38.48
N ASN A 666 15.78 -19.92 -39.28
CA ASN A 666 15.78 -18.49 -38.84
C ASN A 666 15.00 -17.54 -39.81
N LYS A 667 14.42 -16.38 -39.36
CA LYS A 667 14.30 -15.07 -40.12
C LYS A 667 13.50 -13.91 -39.45
N LYS A 668 13.61 -12.70 -40.04
CA LYS A 668 13.16 -11.34 -39.59
C LYS A 668 12.93 -10.40 -40.81
N LEU A 669 12.13 -9.31 -40.72
CA LEU A 669 11.99 -8.05 -41.56
C LEU A 669 10.52 -7.48 -41.47
N GLN A 670 10.10 -6.28 -41.92
CA GLN A 670 10.54 -4.87 -41.70
C GLN A 670 9.52 -3.82 -42.32
N ASN A 671 9.61 -2.53 -41.93
CA ASN A 671 9.23 -1.27 -42.64
C ASN A 671 7.77 -0.70 -42.73
N ASP A 672 7.55 0.43 -42.03
CA ASP A 672 7.37 1.84 -42.49
C ASP A 672 6.17 2.41 -43.32
N ASN A 673 5.97 3.75 -43.12
CA ASN A 673 5.22 4.80 -43.87
C ASN A 673 3.78 5.18 -43.40
N GLU A 674 3.21 6.35 -43.74
CA GLU A 674 3.58 7.78 -43.46
C GLU A 674 2.44 8.75 -43.92
N VAL A 675 2.40 9.98 -43.36
CA VAL A 675 2.02 11.28 -44.01
C VAL A 675 0.54 11.66 -44.38
N THR A 676 -0.06 12.46 -43.48
CA THR A 676 -0.81 13.76 -43.62
C THR A 676 -2.02 14.05 -44.55
N SER A 677 -3.01 14.73 -43.93
CA SER A 677 -3.71 16.00 -44.33
C SER A 677 -4.63 16.12 -45.56
N SER A 678 -5.76 16.82 -45.37
CA SER A 678 -5.99 18.20 -45.89
C SER A 678 -7.33 18.78 -45.37
N SER A 679 -7.50 20.11 -45.40
CA SER A 679 -8.66 20.83 -44.86
C SER A 679 -9.20 21.89 -45.82
N GLU A 680 -10.52 21.96 -46.04
CA GLU A 680 -11.13 22.96 -46.93
C GLU A 680 -12.63 23.22 -46.61
N ASN A 681 -13.17 24.36 -47.08
CA ASN A 681 -14.59 24.78 -47.08
C ASN A 681 -15.22 25.42 -45.80
N GLU A 682 -14.69 26.56 -45.33
CA GLU A 682 -15.32 27.37 -44.24
C GLU A 682 -16.28 28.49 -44.74
N TYR A 683 -17.19 28.20 -45.68
CA TYR A 683 -18.24 29.17 -46.09
C TYR A 683 -19.67 28.62 -46.19
N ILE A 684 -19.88 27.36 -45.75
CA ILE A 684 -21.21 26.74 -45.58
C ILE A 684 -21.66 26.81 -44.09
N SER A 685 -20.73 27.19 -43.19
CA SER A 685 -20.76 27.07 -41.72
C SER A 685 -22.13 27.23 -41.05
N ASN A 686 -22.68 28.45 -41.00
CA ASN A 686 -23.68 28.79 -39.97
C ASN A 686 -25.03 28.06 -40.16
N ASN A 687 -25.50 27.89 -41.40
CA ASN A 687 -26.75 27.16 -41.66
C ASN A 687 -26.59 25.66 -41.43
N GLN A 688 -25.41 25.11 -41.70
CA GLN A 688 -25.12 23.71 -41.41
C GLN A 688 -24.97 23.46 -39.90
N LEU A 689 -24.26 24.35 -39.18
CA LEU A 689 -24.23 24.32 -37.70
C LEU A 689 -25.63 24.35 -37.10
N LEU A 690 -26.53 25.23 -37.58
CA LEU A 690 -27.89 25.30 -37.05
C LEU A 690 -28.72 24.02 -37.31
N GLN A 691 -28.47 23.32 -38.42
CA GLN A 691 -29.07 22.00 -38.67
C GLN A 691 -28.45 20.92 -37.77
N ASP A 692 -27.14 20.93 -37.57
CA ASP A 692 -26.43 19.92 -36.79
C ASP A 692 -26.63 20.10 -35.28
N ILE A 693 -26.88 21.33 -34.80
CA ILE A 693 -27.36 21.60 -33.44
C ILE A 693 -28.74 20.96 -33.23
N LYS A 694 -29.70 21.17 -34.15
CA LYS A 694 -31.05 20.57 -34.04
C LYS A 694 -31.04 19.05 -34.08
N LYS A 695 -30.21 18.44 -34.92
CA LYS A 695 -29.98 16.97 -34.90
C LYS A 695 -29.38 16.51 -33.56
N GLY A 696 -28.52 17.33 -32.96
CA GLY A 696 -28.00 17.13 -31.61
C GLY A 696 -29.12 17.13 -30.57
N GLU A 697 -29.93 18.19 -30.53
CA GLU A 697 -31.11 18.33 -29.63
C GLU A 697 -32.12 17.17 -29.78
N GLU A 698 -32.41 16.76 -31.02
CA GLU A 698 -33.32 15.63 -31.30
C GLU A 698 -32.74 14.28 -30.86
N LYS A 699 -31.43 14.05 -31.08
CA LYS A 699 -30.75 12.82 -30.62
C LYS A 699 -30.57 12.80 -29.09
N LEU A 700 -30.28 13.94 -28.46
CA LEU A 700 -30.19 14.06 -27.01
C LEU A 700 -31.51 13.64 -26.35
N LYS A 701 -32.65 14.14 -26.83
CA LYS A 701 -33.98 13.76 -26.32
C LYS A 701 -34.33 12.28 -26.49
N LEU A 702 -33.83 11.65 -27.56
CA LEU A 702 -33.97 10.21 -27.72
C LEU A 702 -33.11 9.45 -26.69
N MET A 703 -31.91 9.95 -26.41
CA MET A 703 -31.00 9.37 -25.42
C MET A 703 -31.44 9.60 -23.97
N GLU A 704 -32.04 10.75 -23.63
CA GLU A 704 -32.73 11.00 -22.37
C GLU A 704 -33.82 9.94 -22.11
N LYS A 705 -34.66 9.68 -23.11
CA LYS A 705 -35.72 8.65 -23.03
C LYS A 705 -35.13 7.24 -22.89
N ASP A 706 -34.08 6.92 -23.65
CA ASP A 706 -33.37 5.64 -23.57
C ASP A 706 -32.67 5.41 -22.22
N LEU A 707 -32.25 6.48 -21.54
CA LEU A 707 -31.70 6.44 -20.18
C LEU A 707 -32.80 6.25 -19.14
N GLN A 708 -33.95 6.92 -19.28
CA GLN A 708 -35.11 6.71 -18.41
C GLN A 708 -35.60 5.25 -18.46
N GLU A 709 -35.76 4.67 -19.66
CA GLU A 709 -36.18 3.25 -19.79
C GLU A 709 -35.17 2.27 -19.16
N LEU A 710 -33.88 2.63 -19.10
CA LEU A 710 -32.87 1.86 -18.37
C LEU A 710 -32.92 2.10 -16.86
N ASN A 711 -33.27 3.30 -16.39
CA ASN A 711 -33.49 3.57 -14.96
C ASN A 711 -34.70 2.81 -14.43
N ASP A 712 -35.85 2.92 -15.10
CA ASP A 712 -37.07 2.17 -14.78
C ASP A 712 -36.81 0.64 -14.71
N THR A 713 -35.87 0.16 -15.54
CA THR A 713 -35.40 -1.25 -15.56
C THR A 713 -34.48 -1.58 -14.38
N LEU A 714 -33.62 -0.65 -13.95
CA LEU A 714 -32.76 -0.79 -12.77
C LEU A 714 -33.59 -0.83 -11.49
N ASP A 715 -34.51 0.13 -11.33
CA ASP A 715 -35.43 0.23 -10.19
C ASP A 715 -36.22 -1.07 -10.05
N SER A 716 -36.82 -1.55 -11.15
CA SER A 716 -37.56 -2.81 -11.15
C SER A 716 -36.67 -4.07 -11.07
N TYR A 717 -35.35 -3.96 -11.09
CA TYR A 717 -34.48 -5.05 -10.64
C TYR A 717 -34.13 -4.91 -9.16
N MET A 718 -33.98 -3.69 -8.62
CA MET A 718 -33.74 -3.47 -7.19
C MET A 718 -34.90 -3.98 -6.33
N GLU A 719 -36.15 -3.63 -6.67
CA GLU A 719 -37.37 -4.15 -6.00
C GLU A 719 -37.38 -5.68 -5.85
N LYS A 720 -36.76 -6.38 -6.82
CA LYS A 720 -36.72 -7.85 -6.87
C LYS A 720 -35.53 -8.42 -6.11
N ILE A 721 -34.41 -7.70 -6.06
CA ILE A 721 -33.24 -8.04 -5.23
C ILE A 721 -33.65 -7.94 -3.75
N GLU A 722 -34.19 -6.79 -3.34
CA GLU A 722 -34.67 -6.52 -1.97
C GLU A 722 -35.69 -7.58 -1.53
N LYS A 723 -36.72 -7.85 -2.35
CA LYS A 723 -37.71 -8.88 -2.05
C LYS A 723 -37.11 -10.28 -1.85
N TYR A 724 -36.11 -10.68 -2.65
CA TYR A 724 -35.45 -11.98 -2.44
C TYR A 724 -34.52 -11.97 -1.23
N GLU A 725 -33.96 -10.82 -0.84
CA GLU A 725 -33.18 -10.67 0.39
C GLU A 725 -34.06 -10.85 1.64
N GLU A 726 -35.25 -10.23 1.66
CA GLU A 726 -36.28 -10.46 2.69
C GLU A 726 -36.71 -11.93 2.78
N GLU A 727 -36.97 -12.58 1.64
CA GLU A 727 -37.33 -14.01 1.58
C GLU A 727 -36.18 -14.91 2.08
N ILE A 728 -34.92 -14.56 1.80
CA ILE A 728 -33.74 -15.29 2.31
C ILE A 728 -33.59 -15.11 3.83
N GLU A 729 -33.72 -13.89 4.36
CA GLU A 729 -33.59 -13.65 5.80
C GLU A 729 -34.75 -14.28 6.59
N SER A 730 -35.97 -14.22 6.07
CA SER A 730 -37.13 -14.90 6.65
C SER A 730 -36.93 -16.41 6.71
N ASN A 731 -36.53 -17.05 5.61
CA ASN A 731 -36.21 -18.48 5.56
C ASN A 731 -35.07 -18.87 6.53
N LYS A 732 -34.03 -18.03 6.63
CA LYS A 732 -32.90 -18.20 7.55
C LYS A 732 -33.34 -18.17 9.02
N SER A 733 -34.29 -17.30 9.38
CA SER A 733 -34.89 -17.26 10.74
C SER A 733 -35.65 -18.54 11.09
N LEU A 734 -36.30 -19.16 10.09
CA LEU A 734 -37.01 -20.44 10.21
C LEU A 734 -36.09 -21.67 10.10
N ASN A 735 -34.78 -21.47 9.91
CA ASN A 735 -33.77 -22.51 9.65
C ASN A 735 -34.09 -23.37 8.40
N ILE A 736 -34.78 -22.77 7.41
CA ILE A 736 -35.11 -23.38 6.12
C ILE A 736 -34.02 -22.99 5.12
N SER A 737 -33.15 -23.95 4.77
CA SER A 737 -32.16 -23.74 3.71
C SER A 737 -32.84 -23.83 2.34
N SER A 738 -33.15 -22.68 1.74
CA SER A 738 -33.69 -22.61 0.37
C SER A 738 -32.68 -22.02 -0.62
N ASN A 739 -32.19 -22.88 -1.50
CA ASN A 739 -31.27 -22.49 -2.59
C ASN A 739 -31.98 -21.68 -3.69
N TYR A 740 -33.31 -21.76 -3.81
CA TYR A 740 -34.06 -21.19 -4.94
C TYR A 740 -34.10 -19.66 -4.91
N GLU A 741 -34.42 -19.08 -3.76
CA GLU A 741 -34.44 -17.64 -3.51
C GLU A 741 -33.02 -17.06 -3.66
N THR A 742 -32.01 -17.78 -3.14
CA THR A 742 -30.58 -17.46 -3.34
C THR A 742 -30.21 -17.47 -4.83
N GLU A 743 -30.72 -18.42 -5.62
CA GLU A 743 -30.50 -18.46 -7.08
C GLU A 743 -31.20 -17.29 -7.79
N GLN A 744 -32.43 -16.92 -7.38
CA GLN A 744 -33.13 -15.78 -7.99
C GLN A 744 -32.47 -14.44 -7.64
N TYR A 745 -32.04 -14.25 -6.39
CA TYR A 745 -31.30 -13.07 -5.92
C TYR A 745 -30.05 -12.82 -6.78
N ASN A 746 -29.17 -13.82 -6.88
CA ASN A 746 -27.94 -13.73 -7.70
C ASN A 746 -28.25 -13.45 -9.18
N LYS A 747 -29.30 -14.06 -9.73
CA LYS A 747 -29.77 -13.88 -11.10
C LYS A 747 -30.39 -12.51 -11.37
N TYR A 748 -30.94 -11.82 -10.36
CA TYR A 748 -31.36 -10.43 -10.49
C TYR A 748 -30.21 -9.44 -10.30
N ILE A 749 -29.22 -9.74 -9.45
CA ILE A 749 -27.95 -8.99 -9.39
C ILE A 749 -27.22 -9.03 -10.74
N GLU A 750 -27.13 -10.19 -11.40
CA GLU A 750 -26.50 -10.29 -12.75
C GLU A 750 -27.21 -9.37 -13.77
N LYS A 751 -28.54 -9.35 -13.75
CA LYS A 751 -29.35 -8.47 -14.62
C LYS A 751 -29.18 -7.00 -14.28
N TYR A 752 -29.20 -6.64 -13.00
CA TYR A 752 -28.99 -5.27 -12.53
C TYR A 752 -27.63 -4.74 -12.96
N ASN A 753 -26.55 -5.49 -12.69
CA ASN A 753 -25.20 -5.12 -13.10
C ASN A 753 -25.06 -4.98 -14.62
N LYS A 754 -25.74 -5.82 -15.41
CA LYS A 754 -25.78 -5.72 -16.86
C LYS A 754 -26.54 -4.48 -17.35
N ALA A 755 -27.69 -4.15 -16.76
CA ALA A 755 -28.43 -2.93 -17.05
C ALA A 755 -27.65 -1.67 -16.66
N LEU A 756 -26.95 -1.70 -15.52
CA LEU A 756 -26.13 -0.59 -15.01
C LEU A 756 -24.93 -0.33 -15.92
N SER A 757 -24.30 -1.39 -16.45
CA SER A 757 -23.25 -1.27 -17.46
C SER A 757 -23.78 -0.63 -18.76
N GLN A 758 -24.99 -1.00 -19.20
CA GLN A 758 -25.63 -0.40 -20.37
C GLN A 758 -26.02 1.07 -20.13
N TYR A 759 -26.52 1.41 -18.94
CA TYR A 759 -26.82 2.78 -18.52
C TYR A 759 -25.57 3.64 -18.54
N LYS A 760 -24.48 3.23 -17.85
CA LYS A 760 -23.20 3.97 -17.82
C LYS A 760 -22.61 4.16 -19.22
N SER A 761 -22.73 3.19 -20.12
CA SER A 761 -22.30 3.33 -21.53
C SER A 761 -23.12 4.39 -22.28
N LYS A 762 -24.46 4.31 -22.24
CA LYS A 762 -25.33 5.30 -22.91
C LYS A 762 -25.18 6.70 -22.31
N TYR A 763 -24.95 6.79 -21.01
CA TYR A 763 -24.76 8.08 -20.32
C TYR A 763 -23.46 8.75 -20.78
N SER A 764 -22.36 8.00 -20.95
CA SER A 764 -21.12 8.55 -21.52
C SER A 764 -21.28 8.99 -22.99
N GLU A 765 -22.02 8.23 -23.81
CA GLU A 765 -22.37 8.65 -25.18
C GLU A 765 -23.24 9.93 -25.20
N TYR A 766 -24.14 10.08 -24.22
CA TYR A 766 -24.99 11.25 -24.04
C TYR A 766 -24.17 12.49 -23.66
N GLU A 767 -23.25 12.38 -22.70
CA GLU A 767 -22.36 13.47 -22.32
C GLU A 767 -21.42 13.91 -23.45
N GLN A 768 -20.89 12.96 -24.24
CA GLN A 768 -20.11 13.29 -25.43
C GLN A 768 -20.94 14.08 -26.45
N LEU A 769 -22.16 13.64 -26.74
CA LEU A 769 -23.08 14.33 -27.64
C LEU A 769 -23.52 15.71 -27.11
N LEU A 770 -23.73 15.83 -25.79
CA LEU A 770 -24.10 17.08 -25.14
C LEU A 770 -22.96 18.09 -25.24
N ASN A 771 -21.72 17.66 -24.97
CA ASN A 771 -20.53 18.49 -25.13
C ASN A 771 -20.27 18.88 -26.60
N GLU A 772 -20.43 17.96 -27.56
CA GLU A 772 -20.41 18.29 -28.99
C GLU A 772 -21.45 19.34 -29.36
N THR A 773 -22.68 19.18 -28.89
CA THR A 773 -23.81 20.07 -29.23
C THR A 773 -23.61 21.45 -28.59
N ASN A 774 -23.18 21.51 -27.33
CA ASN A 774 -22.81 22.75 -26.64
C ASN A 774 -21.63 23.46 -27.32
N ASN A 775 -20.63 22.74 -27.83
CA ASN A 775 -19.52 23.33 -28.58
C ASN A 775 -19.97 23.85 -29.96
N LYS A 776 -20.91 23.18 -30.63
CA LYS A 776 -21.56 23.69 -31.85
C LYS A 776 -22.38 24.94 -31.55
N ILE A 777 -23.16 24.98 -30.46
CA ILE A 777 -23.91 26.16 -30.01
C ILE A 777 -22.95 27.34 -29.72
N LYS A 778 -21.85 27.11 -29.00
CA LYS A 778 -20.81 28.12 -28.74
C LYS A 778 -20.22 28.68 -30.05
N LYS A 779 -19.87 27.81 -31.03
CA LYS A 779 -19.35 28.24 -32.35
C LYS A 779 -20.41 29.00 -33.17
N TYR A 780 -21.68 28.58 -33.13
CA TYR A 780 -22.77 29.30 -33.82
C TYR A 780 -22.99 30.69 -33.22
N ASN A 781 -22.95 30.81 -31.89
CA ASN A 781 -23.13 32.08 -31.18
C ASN A 781 -21.95 33.04 -31.32
N SER A 782 -20.71 32.55 -31.55
CA SER A 782 -19.55 33.41 -31.84
C SER A 782 -19.41 33.79 -33.32
N GLN A 783 -20.22 33.18 -34.21
CA GLN A 783 -20.33 33.52 -35.63
C GLN A 783 -21.55 34.43 -35.94
N ARG A 784 -22.09 35.12 -34.94
CA ARG A 784 -23.33 35.92 -35.01
C ARG A 784 -23.18 37.30 -34.36
#